data_AF-A0A8H5DES1-F1
#
_entry.id   AF-A0A8H5DES1-F1
#
_cell.length_a   1.000
_cell.length_b   1.000
_cell.length_c   1.000
_cell.angle_alpha   90.00
_cell.angle_beta   90.00
_cell.angle_gamma   90.00
#
_symmetry.space_group_name_H-M   'P 1'
#
loop_
_entity.id
_entity.type
_entity.pdbx_description
1 polymer ?
#
loop_
_entity_poly.entity_id
_entity_poly.type
_entity_poly.pdbx_seq_one_letter_code
_entity_poly.pdbx_strand_id
1 'polypeptide(L)'
;MSAGLWPSIPSPIAMFSLSKPGIYQPGKVSNSKYLIILCLPRFISAVFALYAMTKEDEMTRLEDDGDLSTEPQGDGHEPDETIEERCFSAALICLEGHYTQSPPMGPQTAARVSSMITKTLEKTHTLRKAREAISKNVAIWIWLTRIFAAAIPSLTTRSVGPLSSLNDPEKGVTPQESTALIVMNHASIKEDLGTLIKLMHIARNLLVNAEPEVPQDICAAVHFDQMVYQTIILCVNVTSKGYDGEILDESQRLKLGDVTELYKKLLVTSLQQAHNWTAKHDRNKMYFWFDVLFDEDCALSGPEEGLGDGSGFRPDVAKRQVQHWLDRNSKLCDTARKLLTDYAQKRSGKPPGNLAPIRPLAWNWLPDGSVDVPEDVANTDEKINPVWKPDETDDFEQDRAYGRVSREIDTWWLNARDPNYEDWVIPMPSVEFAQNRLEHCRNNLVHRYAHSCGTDHSPPPGVVEEEEELSEHEHCHHCEHDDHDHDHEHEHEHVHHHECNHDYEHDQGHDDDQECECECDHDHHHHHHHHHHHHEYAHDYVEDIIDDEDADDDESYGEGPLTGLLTEVPNILDPKQIEALHMIVKSCILDNAGSGLTRAGENLQKTRCRMFLALDCGKSLLREMLVFIAVWEKDEQSLIFQVTTQIVEALHHSALIPYAWNSLRIPKDIISPAQTVLLRLVNHMFRARVNNSSCQETKDNARDIKLVHYFLSFFRSRIVPECAALMHLQAQIREENCDPSEFPVDSWDMERAKDGLAQYLDFLTTVAEMMDTRAKLIEWEAVYDLITILSGLEAGVPKKPLIELPKRSPGGEASGNPMVERPYATADDGLPPSPPPPPLQEPAHKFPWSGIKGQIFTIIATLLQPPPGQSSPGNPDVQMQMVKYNGIVPLLNCCAYDDHNPYAKERVTICLKWLLDGCEAANNFFRELVNLSPPPNLRPAPGGTTVSTIRVDGIQGEVKVQVRSSMSGPDAQEVDDIVEGAGRLDLDQPSGRGSIEDDFMA
;
A
#
# COMPACT_ATOMS: atom_id res chain seq x y z
N MET A 1 -7.38 -32.12 47.31
CA MET A 1 -6.15 -31.47 47.84
C MET A 1 -5.20 -31.35 46.66
N SER A 2 -4.40 -30.27 46.62
CA SER A 2 -3.47 -29.84 45.55
C SER A 2 -4.09 -29.42 44.20
N ALA A 3 -4.20 -28.10 44.02
CA ALA A 3 -4.00 -27.35 42.78
C ALA A 3 -2.83 -26.38 43.09
N GLY A 4 -1.80 -26.19 42.27
CA GLY A 4 -1.81 -25.82 40.86
C GLY A 4 -1.48 -24.32 40.79
N LEU A 5 -0.19 -23.96 40.63
CA LEU A 5 0.29 -22.58 40.49
C LEU A 5 1.36 -22.52 39.40
N TRP A 6 0.95 -22.08 38.21
CA TRP A 6 1.78 -21.42 37.21
C TRP A 6 1.18 -20.00 37.02
N PRO A 7 1.99 -18.93 36.90
CA PRO A 7 1.48 -17.57 36.83
C PRO A 7 1.11 -17.18 35.39
N SER A 8 -0.14 -16.75 35.21
CA SER A 8 -0.64 -16.14 33.98
C SER A 8 -0.11 -14.71 33.81
N ILE A 9 0.37 -14.40 32.60
CA ILE A 9 0.84 -13.07 32.17
C ILE A 9 -0.38 -12.14 31.96
N PRO A 10 -0.40 -10.90 32.49
CA PRO A 10 -1.55 -10.01 32.33
C PRO A 10 -1.52 -9.16 31.05
N SER A 11 -2.68 -9.05 30.40
CA SER A 11 -3.00 -8.19 29.24
C SER A 11 -2.75 -6.68 29.50
N PRO A 12 -2.33 -5.88 28.49
CA PRO A 12 -2.08 -4.43 28.64
C PRO A 12 -3.35 -3.58 28.85
N ILE A 13 -4.55 -4.08 28.51
CA ILE A 13 -5.81 -3.32 28.63
C ILE A 13 -6.33 -3.27 30.08
N ALA A 14 -5.79 -4.09 30.99
CA ALA A 14 -6.21 -4.14 32.39
C ALA A 14 -5.50 -3.15 33.34
N MET A 15 -4.60 -2.28 32.86
CA MET A 15 -3.79 -1.43 33.75
C MET A 15 -4.46 -0.13 34.27
N PHE A 16 -5.76 0.07 34.03
CA PHE A 16 -6.54 1.12 34.71
C PHE A 16 -7.89 0.62 35.23
N SER A 17 -7.89 -0.46 36.01
CA SER A 17 -8.99 -0.77 36.93
C SER A 17 -8.58 -0.40 38.36
N LEU A 18 -8.95 0.81 38.79
CA LEU A 18 -8.78 1.23 40.18
C LEU A 18 -9.69 0.39 41.09
N SER A 19 -9.04 -0.43 41.91
CA SER A 19 -9.49 -1.12 43.11
C SER A 19 -10.76 -0.55 43.79
N LYS A 20 -11.73 -1.44 44.06
CA LYS A 20 -12.91 -1.21 44.91
C LYS A 20 -12.55 -0.62 46.30
N PRO A 21 -13.46 0.12 46.94
CA PRO A 21 -13.18 0.86 48.17
C PRO A 21 -13.13 -0.08 49.37
N GLY A 22 -11.93 -0.33 49.89
CA GLY A 22 -11.72 -0.92 51.21
C GLY A 22 -12.08 0.08 52.30
N ILE A 23 -13.01 -0.31 53.18
CA ILE A 23 -13.40 0.39 54.40
C ILE A 23 -12.15 0.62 55.26
N TYR A 24 -11.74 1.87 55.45
CA TYR A 24 -10.74 2.24 56.46
C TYR A 24 -11.21 3.42 57.32
N GLN A 25 -11.09 3.23 58.63
CA GLN A 25 -11.50 4.13 59.70
C GLN A 25 -10.70 5.45 59.72
N PRO A 26 -11.25 6.54 60.30
CA PRO A 26 -10.68 7.87 60.17
C PRO A 26 -9.50 8.07 61.14
N GLY A 27 -8.31 8.34 60.60
CA GLY A 27 -7.13 8.64 61.40
C GLY A 27 -6.15 9.58 60.69
N LYS A 28 -6.28 10.87 60.98
CA LYS A 28 -5.32 11.98 60.70
C LYS A 28 -4.95 12.23 59.23
N VAL A 29 -5.78 13.04 58.57
CA VAL A 29 -5.41 13.78 57.35
C VAL A 29 -4.33 14.81 57.70
N SER A 30 -3.17 14.73 57.04
CA SER A 30 -2.11 15.74 57.12
C SER A 30 -2.50 17.00 56.34
N ASN A 31 -2.37 18.17 56.98
CA ASN A 31 -2.84 19.49 56.56
C ASN A 31 -2.24 20.05 55.24
N SER A 32 -1.36 19.34 54.52
CA SER A 32 -0.67 19.88 53.33
C SER A 32 -1.53 19.96 52.06
N LYS A 33 -2.54 19.10 51.87
CA LYS A 33 -3.40 19.13 50.66
C LYS A 33 -4.35 20.34 50.63
N TYR A 34 -4.78 20.83 51.79
CA TYR A 34 -5.66 22.01 51.90
C TYR A 34 -4.90 23.34 51.73
N LEU A 35 -3.59 23.37 52.01
CA LEU A 35 -2.79 24.59 51.89
C LEU A 35 -2.50 24.95 50.42
N ILE A 36 -2.37 23.97 49.53
CA ILE A 36 -2.17 24.17 48.09
C ILE A 36 -3.43 24.76 47.43
N ILE A 37 -4.62 24.30 47.84
CA ILE A 37 -5.91 24.74 47.29
C ILE A 37 -6.21 26.21 47.63
N LEU A 38 -5.84 26.68 48.83
CA LEU A 38 -6.04 28.08 49.24
C LEU A 38 -4.96 29.04 48.71
N CYS A 39 -3.79 28.52 48.31
CA CYS A 39 -2.67 29.33 47.85
C CYS A 39 -2.51 29.36 46.33
N LEU A 40 -3.12 28.47 45.54
CA LEU A 40 -2.97 28.42 44.08
C LEU A 40 -3.32 29.75 43.36
N PRO A 41 -4.44 30.44 43.69
CA PRO A 41 -4.74 31.74 43.07
C PRO A 41 -3.73 32.82 43.47
N ARG A 42 -3.23 32.78 44.71
CA ARG A 42 -2.20 33.70 45.23
C ARG A 42 -0.81 33.40 44.67
N PHE A 43 -0.49 32.14 44.43
CA PHE A 43 0.76 31.68 43.83
C PHE A 43 0.81 32.06 42.35
N ILE A 44 -0.29 31.85 41.62
CA ILE A 44 -0.45 32.35 40.24
C ILE A 44 -0.36 33.88 40.24
N SER A 45 -1.06 34.59 41.13
CA SER A 45 -0.92 36.05 41.26
C SER A 45 0.50 36.51 41.64
N ALA A 46 1.24 35.75 42.44
CA ALA A 46 2.61 36.08 42.84
C ALA A 46 3.63 35.81 41.72
N VAL A 47 3.46 34.74 40.96
CA VAL A 47 4.24 34.48 39.73
C VAL A 47 3.96 35.57 38.68
N PHE A 48 2.71 36.04 38.59
CA PHE A 48 2.34 37.19 37.76
C PHE A 48 2.91 38.53 38.27
N ALA A 49 2.99 38.74 39.58
CA ALA A 49 3.63 39.91 40.16
C ALA A 49 5.14 39.91 39.90
N LEU A 50 5.80 38.75 40.02
CA LEU A 50 7.19 38.55 39.62
C LEU A 50 7.40 38.84 38.13
N TYR A 51 6.49 38.38 37.25
CA TYR A 51 6.55 38.66 35.81
C TYR A 51 6.36 40.16 35.46
N ALA A 52 5.51 40.86 36.21
CA ALA A 52 5.33 42.31 36.06
C ALA A 52 6.57 43.08 36.55
N MET A 53 7.16 42.65 37.67
CA MET A 53 8.36 43.25 38.25
C MET A 53 9.61 43.03 37.37
N THR A 54 9.78 41.85 36.75
CA THR A 54 10.88 41.61 35.80
C THR A 54 10.77 42.45 34.53
N LYS A 55 9.53 42.83 34.13
CA LYS A 55 9.30 43.72 32.99
C LYS A 55 9.65 45.18 33.29
N GLU A 56 9.53 45.60 34.56
CA GLU A 56 10.01 46.90 35.03
C GLU A 56 11.54 46.92 35.19
N ASP A 57 12.15 45.80 35.59
CA ASP A 57 13.61 45.65 35.74
C ASP A 57 14.36 45.54 34.39
N GLU A 58 13.78 44.91 33.36
CA GLU A 58 14.33 44.93 31.99
C GLU A 58 14.18 46.31 31.32
N MET A 59 13.16 47.09 31.68
CA MET A 59 12.95 48.43 31.13
C MET A 59 13.85 49.48 31.78
N THR A 60 14.38 49.22 32.98
CA THR A 60 15.32 50.11 33.69
C THR A 60 16.79 49.73 33.48
N ARG A 61 17.09 48.55 32.93
CA ARG A 61 18.48 48.11 32.62
C ARG A 61 18.96 48.41 31.20
N LEU A 62 18.18 49.14 30.39
CA LEU A 62 18.60 49.61 29.06
C LEU A 62 19.27 51.00 29.05
N GLU A 63 19.58 51.59 30.21
CA GLU A 63 20.17 52.94 30.28
C GLU A 63 21.49 53.10 31.05
N ASP A 64 22.18 52.05 31.51
CA ASP A 64 23.50 52.25 32.14
C ASP A 64 24.47 51.08 31.87
N ASP A 65 25.24 51.22 30.80
CA ASP A 65 26.42 50.39 30.49
C ASP A 65 27.64 51.00 31.20
N GLY A 66 28.16 50.32 32.22
CA GLY A 66 29.31 50.79 33.01
C GLY A 66 29.95 49.69 33.86
N ASP A 67 30.97 49.06 33.28
CA ASP A 67 32.06 48.25 33.86
C ASP A 67 32.22 48.25 35.40
N LEU A 68 32.20 47.07 36.05
CA LEU A 68 33.12 46.69 37.14
C LEU A 68 32.88 45.26 37.68
N SER A 69 33.96 44.50 37.72
CA SER A 69 34.16 43.21 38.39
C SER A 69 33.87 43.22 39.89
N THR A 70 33.06 42.28 40.40
CA THR A 70 33.23 41.65 41.74
C THR A 70 32.29 40.44 41.90
N GLU A 71 32.85 39.26 42.18
CA GLU A 71 32.08 38.11 42.67
C GLU A 71 31.55 38.38 44.09
N PRO A 72 30.36 37.84 44.42
CA PRO A 72 30.12 37.36 45.77
C PRO A 72 29.70 35.88 45.78
N GLN A 73 30.44 35.09 46.57
CA GLN A 73 30.05 33.77 47.06
C GLN A 73 28.85 33.88 48.01
N GLY A 74 27.88 32.96 47.92
CA GLY A 74 26.92 32.69 48.99
C GLY A 74 25.56 32.13 48.53
N ASP A 75 25.28 30.89 48.98
CA ASP A 75 23.97 30.22 49.11
C ASP A 75 23.25 29.65 47.87
N GLY A 76 23.45 28.35 47.65
CA GLY A 76 22.37 27.37 47.53
C GLY A 76 21.28 27.58 46.48
N HIS A 77 21.59 28.12 45.30
CA HIS A 77 20.61 28.25 44.21
C HIS A 77 20.30 26.88 43.57
N GLU A 78 19.05 26.43 43.69
CA GLU A 78 18.46 25.46 42.75
C GLU A 78 18.71 25.97 41.31
N PRO A 79 18.95 25.10 40.31
CA PRO A 79 19.14 25.57 38.94
C PRO A 79 17.89 26.33 38.49
N ASP A 80 18.10 27.60 38.14
CA ASP A 80 17.06 28.60 37.91
C ASP A 80 16.15 28.16 36.75
N GLU A 81 14.97 27.61 37.05
CA GLU A 81 13.96 27.34 36.03
C GLU A 81 13.64 28.62 35.27
N THR A 82 13.63 28.54 33.95
CA THR A 82 13.34 29.69 33.09
C THR A 82 11.90 30.20 33.29
N ILE A 83 11.66 31.46 32.96
CA ILE A 83 10.32 32.07 33.04
C ILE A 83 9.34 31.29 32.15
N GLU A 84 9.81 30.85 30.98
CA GLU A 84 9.08 30.00 30.04
C GLU A 84 8.62 28.69 30.69
N GLU A 85 9.52 27.96 31.36
CA GLU A 85 9.20 26.70 32.03
C GLU A 85 8.20 26.90 33.18
N ARG A 86 8.39 27.94 34.00
CA ARG A 86 7.48 28.25 35.11
C ARG A 86 6.09 28.60 34.62
N CYS A 87 6.00 29.43 33.57
CA CYS A 87 4.73 29.81 32.97
C CYS A 87 4.02 28.58 32.39
N PHE A 88 4.71 27.79 31.58
CA PHE A 88 4.08 26.63 30.96
C PHE A 88 3.65 25.59 32.00
N SER A 89 4.50 25.30 33.00
CA SER A 89 4.16 24.39 34.10
C SER A 89 2.93 24.85 34.87
N ALA A 90 2.79 26.15 35.15
CA ALA A 90 1.60 26.69 35.82
C ALA A 90 0.32 26.48 34.99
N ALA A 91 0.40 26.60 33.67
CA ALA A 91 -0.72 26.32 32.78
C ALA A 91 -1.09 24.83 32.78
N LEU A 92 -0.08 23.94 32.71
CA LEU A 92 -0.29 22.49 32.71
C LEU A 92 -0.90 21.98 34.03
N ILE A 93 -0.49 22.53 35.17
CA ILE A 93 -1.10 22.20 36.47
C ILE A 93 -2.62 22.53 36.47
N CYS A 94 -2.99 23.68 35.90
CA CYS A 94 -4.40 24.06 35.79
C CYS A 94 -5.17 23.14 34.85
N LEU A 95 -4.56 22.72 33.74
CA LEU A 95 -5.16 21.82 32.76
C LEU A 95 -5.35 20.41 33.31
N GLU A 96 -4.38 19.87 34.05
CA GLU A 96 -4.59 18.60 34.74
C GLU A 96 -5.84 18.69 35.62
N GLY A 97 -5.92 19.71 36.48
CA GLY A 97 -7.06 19.88 37.37
C GLY A 97 -8.39 19.98 36.62
N HIS A 98 -8.40 20.59 35.43
CA HIS A 98 -9.56 20.62 34.54
C HIS A 98 -9.97 19.23 34.07
N TYR A 99 -9.05 18.45 33.48
CA TYR A 99 -9.37 17.13 32.93
C TYR A 99 -9.66 16.07 34.01
N THR A 100 -9.07 16.19 35.21
CA THR A 100 -9.37 15.33 36.35
C THR A 100 -10.53 15.83 37.22
N GLN A 101 -11.19 16.93 36.83
CA GLN A 101 -12.27 17.58 37.57
C GLN A 101 -11.90 17.95 39.03
N SER A 102 -10.64 18.29 39.29
CA SER A 102 -10.13 18.55 40.64
C SER A 102 -8.94 19.54 40.65
N PRO A 103 -9.17 20.86 40.87
CA PRO A 103 -10.45 21.57 40.82
C PRO A 103 -10.84 21.98 39.38
N PRO A 104 -12.15 22.09 39.08
CA PRO A 104 -12.60 22.56 37.77
C PRO A 104 -12.13 24.00 37.51
N MET A 105 -11.77 24.28 36.26
CA MET A 105 -11.23 25.57 35.85
C MET A 105 -12.35 26.57 35.55
N GLY A 106 -12.38 27.70 36.25
CA GLY A 106 -13.31 28.79 35.96
C GLY A 106 -12.96 29.57 34.67
N PRO A 107 -13.90 30.32 34.07
CA PRO A 107 -13.74 30.94 32.75
C PRO A 107 -12.59 31.96 32.67
N GLN A 108 -12.32 32.72 33.74
CA GLN A 108 -11.20 33.66 33.78
C GLN A 108 -9.84 32.94 33.81
N THR A 109 -9.77 31.83 34.56
CA THR A 109 -8.57 30.99 34.60
C THR A 109 -8.37 30.30 33.26
N ALA A 110 -9.44 29.78 32.65
CA ALA A 110 -9.42 29.17 31.33
C ALA A 110 -8.88 30.12 30.25
N ALA A 111 -9.37 31.37 30.23
CA ALA A 111 -8.87 32.39 29.31
C ALA A 111 -7.37 32.69 29.50
N ARG A 112 -6.91 32.75 30.76
CA ARG A 112 -5.48 32.98 31.07
C ARG A 112 -4.61 31.79 30.67
N VAL A 113 -5.03 30.57 31.01
CA VAL A 113 -4.34 29.32 30.65
C VAL A 113 -4.23 29.20 29.13
N SER A 114 -5.33 29.45 28.40
CA SER A 114 -5.34 29.46 26.94
C SER A 114 -4.36 30.50 26.35
N SER A 115 -4.28 31.69 26.95
CA SER A 115 -3.29 32.71 26.55
C SER A 115 -1.85 32.23 26.80
N MET A 116 -1.57 31.58 27.92
CA MET A 116 -0.24 31.06 28.26
C MET A 116 0.19 29.92 27.32
N ILE A 117 -0.72 28.99 27.01
CA ILE A 117 -0.48 27.91 26.05
C ILE A 117 -0.18 28.50 24.66
N THR A 118 -0.99 29.47 24.22
CA THR A 118 -0.81 30.11 22.90
C THR A 118 0.56 30.81 22.82
N LYS A 119 0.97 31.57 23.85
CA LYS A 119 2.30 32.18 23.91
C LYS A 119 3.43 31.15 23.94
N THR A 120 3.25 30.04 24.65
CA THR A 120 4.24 28.96 24.71
C THR A 120 4.38 28.28 23.35
N LEU A 121 3.28 28.06 22.64
CA LEU A 121 3.28 27.55 21.27
C LEU A 121 4.05 28.47 20.32
N GLU A 122 3.77 29.77 20.34
CA GLU A 122 4.50 30.76 19.53
C GLU A 122 6.01 30.76 19.85
N LYS A 123 6.37 30.74 21.14
CA LYS A 123 7.77 30.71 21.59
C LYS A 123 8.48 29.42 21.19
N THR A 124 7.86 28.25 21.36
CA THR A 124 8.49 26.96 21.00
C THR A 124 8.68 26.80 19.50
N HIS A 125 7.81 27.41 18.70
CA HIS A 125 7.94 27.48 17.25
C HIS A 125 9.10 28.39 16.80
N THR A 126 9.23 29.57 17.40
CA THR A 126 10.15 30.63 16.89
C THR A 126 11.49 30.71 17.62
N LEU A 127 11.53 30.43 18.93
CA LEU A 127 12.69 30.64 19.78
C LEU A 127 13.34 29.32 20.17
N ARG A 128 14.50 29.04 19.57
CA ARG A 128 15.29 27.83 19.84
C ARG A 128 15.61 27.65 21.33
N LYS A 129 16.06 28.70 22.03
CA LYS A 129 16.40 28.62 23.46
C LYS A 129 15.22 28.22 24.34
N ALA A 130 14.04 28.79 24.08
CA ALA A 130 12.83 28.46 24.84
C ALA A 130 12.42 26.99 24.61
N ARG A 131 12.47 26.54 23.37
CA ARG A 131 12.20 25.14 23.00
C ARG A 131 13.18 24.17 23.67
N GLU A 132 14.48 24.45 23.62
CA GLU A 132 15.52 23.63 24.25
C GLU A 132 15.34 23.54 25.77
N ALA A 133 15.06 24.66 26.44
CA ALA A 133 14.81 24.70 27.89
C ALA A 133 13.59 23.83 28.27
N ILE A 134 12.43 24.08 27.64
CA ILE A 134 11.19 23.35 27.92
C ILE A 134 11.36 21.85 27.61
N SER A 135 12.03 21.49 26.53
CA SER A 135 12.19 20.10 26.09
C SER A 135 13.04 19.24 27.02
N LYS A 136 13.98 19.84 27.77
CA LYS A 136 14.84 19.15 28.73
C LYS A 136 14.20 19.03 30.12
N ASN A 137 13.02 19.63 30.32
CA ASN A 137 12.31 19.60 31.60
C ASN A 137 11.41 18.36 31.71
N VAL A 138 11.86 17.37 32.49
CA VAL A 138 11.13 16.11 32.70
C VAL A 138 9.72 16.33 33.27
N ALA A 139 9.53 17.30 34.16
CA ALA A 139 8.23 17.55 34.78
C ALA A 139 7.17 17.95 33.74
N ILE A 140 7.55 18.75 32.75
CA ILE A 140 6.66 19.22 31.68
C ILE A 140 6.16 18.04 30.85
N TRP A 141 7.03 17.09 30.51
CA TRP A 141 6.65 15.87 29.80
C TRP A 141 5.69 15.01 30.63
N ILE A 142 5.92 14.83 31.93
CA ILE A 142 5.00 14.09 32.81
C ILE A 142 3.63 14.78 32.87
N TRP A 143 3.60 16.10 32.98
CA TRP A 143 2.35 16.86 32.96
C TRP A 143 1.58 16.66 31.65
N LEU A 144 2.26 16.72 30.51
CA LEU A 144 1.65 16.43 29.20
C LEU A 144 1.07 15.01 29.17
N THR A 145 1.82 13.99 29.60
CA THR A 145 1.32 12.60 29.69
C THR A 145 0.05 12.53 30.53
N ARG A 146 0.05 13.10 31.73
CA ARG A 146 -1.11 13.05 32.65
C ARG A 146 -2.34 13.75 32.08
N ILE A 147 -2.15 14.89 31.40
CA ILE A 147 -3.24 15.62 30.73
C ILE A 147 -3.87 14.76 29.63
N PHE A 148 -3.06 14.17 28.73
CA PHE A 148 -3.59 13.33 27.67
C PHE A 148 -4.24 12.05 28.21
N ALA A 149 -3.63 11.41 29.23
CA ALA A 149 -4.19 10.25 29.90
C ALA A 149 -5.56 10.52 30.53
N ALA A 150 -5.81 11.73 31.03
CA ALA A 150 -7.12 12.13 31.55
C ALA A 150 -8.09 12.58 30.44
N ALA A 151 -7.59 13.21 29.38
CA ALA A 151 -8.40 13.78 28.31
C ALA A 151 -8.93 12.71 27.33
N ILE A 152 -8.14 11.68 26.99
CA ILE A 152 -8.50 10.65 26.01
C ILE A 152 -9.77 9.89 26.44
N PRO A 153 -9.89 9.32 27.66
CA PRO A 153 -11.11 8.64 28.09
C PRO A 153 -12.32 9.58 28.16
N SER A 154 -12.09 10.84 28.55
CA SER A 154 -13.13 11.88 28.63
C SER A 154 -13.69 12.24 27.25
N LEU A 155 -12.83 12.36 26.24
CA LEU A 155 -13.25 12.59 24.86
C LEU A 155 -13.93 11.35 24.28
N THR A 156 -13.37 10.16 24.50
CA THR A 156 -13.97 8.89 24.06
C THR A 156 -15.40 8.74 24.55
N THR A 157 -15.63 8.99 25.84
CA THR A 157 -16.98 8.90 26.45
C THR A 157 -17.97 9.91 25.86
N ARG A 158 -17.49 11.11 25.48
CA ARG A 158 -18.33 12.18 24.95
C ARG A 158 -18.51 12.15 23.44
N SER A 159 -17.67 11.41 22.72
CA SER A 159 -17.70 11.32 21.25
C SER A 159 -18.17 9.97 20.73
N VAL A 160 -17.88 8.88 21.45
CA VAL A 160 -18.19 7.51 20.99
C VAL A 160 -19.11 6.83 22.00
N GLY A 161 -18.76 6.80 23.29
CA GLY A 161 -19.53 6.14 24.33
C GLY A 161 -18.64 5.53 25.41
N PRO A 162 -19.20 4.87 26.44
CA PRO A 162 -18.42 4.24 27.50
C PRO A 162 -17.41 3.22 26.94
N LEU A 163 -16.18 3.19 27.46
CA LEU A 163 -15.15 2.21 27.06
C LEU A 163 -15.64 0.76 27.18
N SER A 164 -16.54 0.47 28.13
CA SER A 164 -17.19 -0.83 28.29
C SER A 164 -18.06 -1.27 27.12
N SER A 165 -18.54 -0.33 26.30
CA SER A 165 -19.30 -0.59 25.06
C SER A 165 -18.40 -0.82 23.84
N LEU A 166 -17.08 -0.57 23.95
CA LEU A 166 -16.09 -0.90 22.93
C LEU A 166 -15.52 -2.31 23.10
N ASN A 167 -15.63 -2.89 24.29
CA ASN A 167 -15.12 -4.23 24.63
C ASN A 167 -16.17 -5.34 24.49
N ASP A 168 -17.35 -5.04 23.96
CA ASP A 168 -18.45 -5.99 23.72
C ASP A 168 -18.58 -6.18 22.19
N PRO A 169 -18.04 -7.26 21.60
CA PRO A 169 -17.97 -7.44 20.15
C PRO A 169 -19.35 -7.52 19.49
N GLU A 170 -20.40 -7.92 20.21
CA GLU A 170 -21.78 -7.96 19.70
C GLU A 170 -22.52 -6.62 19.84
N LYS A 171 -21.92 -5.64 20.51
CA LYS A 171 -22.58 -4.41 20.95
C LYS A 171 -21.75 -3.17 20.66
N GLY A 172 -21.20 -3.12 19.45
CA GLY A 172 -20.48 -1.97 18.93
C GLY A 172 -21.31 -0.69 19.04
N VAL A 173 -20.65 0.44 19.31
CA VAL A 173 -21.28 1.76 19.28
C VAL A 173 -21.76 2.07 17.88
N THR A 174 -23.06 2.29 17.73
CA THR A 174 -23.68 2.65 16.45
C THR A 174 -23.25 4.07 16.01
N PRO A 175 -23.08 4.34 14.71
CA PRO A 175 -22.80 5.69 14.20
C PRO A 175 -23.80 6.75 14.69
N GLN A 176 -25.06 6.34 14.90
CA GLN A 176 -26.13 7.18 15.41
C GLN A 176 -25.92 7.58 16.87
N GLU A 177 -25.45 6.68 17.73
CA GLU A 177 -25.12 6.98 19.14
C GLU A 177 -23.94 7.93 19.27
N SER A 178 -22.88 7.69 18.49
CA SER A 178 -21.71 8.57 18.38
C SER A 178 -22.11 9.98 17.96
N THR A 179 -22.93 10.10 16.91
CA THR A 179 -23.47 11.37 16.44
C THR A 179 -24.23 12.13 17.53
N ALA A 180 -25.14 11.44 18.24
CA ALA A 180 -25.93 12.05 19.30
C ALA A 180 -25.06 12.58 20.45
N LEU A 181 -24.03 11.83 20.85
CA LEU A 181 -23.09 12.21 21.90
C LEU A 181 -22.27 13.45 21.51
N ILE A 182 -21.76 13.49 20.27
CA ILE A 182 -20.99 14.64 19.77
C ILE A 182 -21.86 15.90 19.74
N VAL A 183 -23.09 15.80 19.23
CA VAL A 183 -24.02 16.94 19.18
C VAL A 183 -24.36 17.45 20.58
N MET A 184 -24.59 16.53 21.54
CA MET A 184 -24.92 16.87 22.93
C MET A 184 -23.74 17.58 23.64
N ASN A 185 -22.50 17.14 23.39
CA ASN A 185 -21.31 17.61 24.08
C ASN A 185 -20.47 18.62 23.27
N HIS A 186 -20.95 19.06 22.11
CA HIS A 186 -20.22 19.83 21.09
C HIS A 186 -19.32 20.94 21.66
N ALA A 187 -19.86 21.83 22.51
CA ALA A 187 -19.10 22.97 23.02
C ALA A 187 -17.88 22.54 23.87
N SER A 188 -18.07 21.52 24.71
CA SER A 188 -17.00 21.00 25.58
C SER A 188 -15.94 20.24 24.80
N ILE A 189 -16.35 19.43 23.82
CA ILE A 189 -15.43 18.69 22.94
C ILE A 189 -14.58 19.69 22.14
N LYS A 190 -15.23 20.72 21.56
CA LYS A 190 -14.57 21.75 20.78
C LYS A 190 -13.50 22.50 21.58
N GLU A 191 -13.80 22.88 22.83
CA GLU A 191 -12.85 23.55 23.72
C GLU A 191 -11.66 22.66 24.09
N ASP A 192 -11.93 21.40 24.45
CA ASP A 192 -10.89 20.45 24.84
C ASP A 192 -9.99 20.10 23.65
N LEU A 193 -10.56 19.78 22.48
CA LEU A 193 -9.80 19.51 21.26
C LEU A 193 -8.93 20.71 20.88
N GLY A 194 -9.48 21.93 20.92
CA GLY A 194 -8.72 23.15 20.63
C GLY A 194 -7.52 23.35 21.56
N THR A 195 -7.62 22.90 22.82
CA THR A 195 -6.51 22.93 23.79
C THR A 195 -5.50 21.81 23.52
N LEU A 196 -5.96 20.57 23.32
CA LEU A 196 -5.10 19.42 23.07
C LEU A 196 -4.29 19.56 21.77
N ILE A 197 -4.88 20.10 20.70
CA ILE A 197 -4.17 20.39 19.45
C ILE A 197 -2.97 21.31 19.72
N LYS A 198 -3.15 22.37 20.51
CA LYS A 198 -2.05 23.29 20.86
C LYS A 198 -0.98 22.60 21.70
N LEU A 199 -1.37 21.76 22.67
CA LEU A 199 -0.42 21.00 23.49
C LEU A 199 0.35 19.99 22.64
N MET A 200 -0.31 19.30 21.70
CA MET A 200 0.35 18.37 20.77
C MET A 200 1.32 19.10 19.84
N HIS A 201 0.96 20.29 19.34
CA HIS A 201 1.90 21.13 18.58
C HIS A 201 3.11 21.57 19.41
N ILE A 202 2.91 21.92 20.69
CA ILE A 202 4.03 22.22 21.59
C ILE A 202 4.92 20.99 21.71
N ALA A 203 4.37 19.82 22.05
CA ALA A 203 5.11 18.57 22.18
C ALA A 203 5.90 18.22 20.91
N ARG A 204 5.27 18.39 19.73
CA ARG A 204 5.90 18.32 18.40
C ARG A 204 7.08 19.24 18.23
N ASN A 205 6.93 20.50 18.64
CA ASN A 205 8.02 21.45 18.56
C ASN A 205 9.16 21.01 19.49
N LEU A 206 8.90 20.52 20.71
CA LEU A 206 9.94 20.14 21.68
C LEU A 206 10.90 19.05 21.20
N LEU A 207 10.52 18.25 20.21
CA LEU A 207 11.39 17.23 19.60
C LEU A 207 12.36 17.81 18.54
N VAL A 208 12.16 19.05 18.09
CA VAL A 208 12.99 19.70 17.08
C VAL A 208 14.16 20.44 17.73
N ASN A 209 15.18 19.69 18.16
CA ASN A 209 16.35 20.22 18.85
C ASN A 209 17.67 19.87 18.15
N ALA A 210 18.77 20.50 18.57
CA ALA A 210 20.11 20.13 18.11
C ALA A 210 20.55 18.75 18.61
N GLU A 211 20.10 18.36 19.80
CA GLU A 211 20.26 17.02 20.38
C GLU A 211 18.86 16.38 20.46
N PRO A 212 18.30 15.86 19.35
CA PRO A 212 16.93 15.36 19.30
C PRO A 212 16.71 14.11 20.16
N GLU A 213 17.77 13.30 20.36
CA GLU A 213 17.73 12.09 21.20
C GLU A 213 17.31 12.38 22.64
N VAL A 214 17.69 13.53 23.20
CA VAL A 214 17.41 13.88 24.61
C VAL A 214 15.90 13.99 24.88
N PRO A 215 15.15 14.88 24.21
CA PRO A 215 13.70 14.95 24.42
C PRO A 215 12.95 13.73 23.86
N GLN A 216 13.47 13.02 22.85
CA GLN A 216 12.88 11.77 22.35
C GLN A 216 12.92 10.66 23.43
N ASP A 217 14.05 10.52 24.12
CA ASP A 217 14.24 9.59 25.23
C ASP A 217 13.41 9.97 26.46
N ILE A 218 13.33 11.25 26.80
CA ILE A 218 12.46 11.70 27.90
C ILE A 218 10.99 11.43 27.55
N CYS A 219 10.57 11.72 26.32
CA CYS A 219 9.22 11.43 25.81
C CYS A 219 8.86 9.95 25.99
N ALA A 220 9.77 9.05 25.61
CA ALA A 220 9.63 7.60 25.78
C ALA A 220 9.59 7.19 27.26
N ALA A 221 10.49 7.73 28.09
CA ALA A 221 10.58 7.39 29.52
C ALA A 221 9.34 7.82 30.32
N VAL A 222 8.60 8.83 29.86
CA VAL A 222 7.34 9.28 30.47
C VAL A 222 6.08 8.75 29.79
N HIS A 223 6.21 7.86 28.79
CA HIS A 223 5.11 7.31 27.99
C HIS A 223 4.27 8.35 27.24
N PHE A 224 4.85 9.49 26.87
CA PHE A 224 4.10 10.45 26.07
C PHE A 224 3.90 9.96 24.63
N ASP A 225 4.83 9.18 24.10
CA ASP A 225 4.71 8.42 22.84
C ASP A 225 3.47 7.50 22.84
N GLN A 226 3.24 6.76 23.92
CA GLN A 226 2.03 5.95 24.08
C GLN A 226 0.77 6.80 24.11
N MET A 227 0.79 7.97 24.76
CA MET A 227 -0.34 8.90 24.71
C MET A 227 -0.61 9.45 23.30
N VAL A 228 0.45 9.67 22.51
CA VAL A 228 0.32 10.04 21.09
C VAL A 228 -0.33 8.91 20.30
N TYR A 229 0.10 7.66 20.50
CA TYR A 229 -0.49 6.48 19.85
C TYR A 229 -1.98 6.33 20.19
N GLN A 230 -2.34 6.40 21.48
CA GLN A 230 -3.75 6.35 21.93
C GLN A 230 -4.58 7.53 21.40
N THR A 231 -3.96 8.70 21.22
CA THR A 231 -4.63 9.86 20.59
C THR A 231 -4.92 9.60 19.11
N ILE A 232 -4.01 8.96 18.38
CA ILE A 232 -4.23 8.56 16.98
C ILE A 232 -5.41 7.59 16.89
N ILE A 233 -5.44 6.54 17.75
CA ILE A 233 -6.56 5.59 17.85
C ILE A 233 -7.90 6.31 18.03
N LEU A 234 -7.98 7.19 19.02
CA LEU A 234 -9.20 7.96 19.27
C LEU A 234 -9.62 8.80 18.03
N CYS A 235 -8.67 9.47 17.39
CA CYS A 235 -8.99 10.31 16.24
C CYS A 235 -9.49 9.48 15.06
N VAL A 236 -8.82 8.37 14.75
CA VAL A 236 -9.24 7.44 13.69
C VAL A 236 -10.65 6.91 13.99
N ASN A 237 -10.88 6.35 15.17
CA ASN A 237 -12.16 5.76 15.57
C ASN A 237 -13.35 6.73 15.52
N VAL A 238 -13.12 8.02 15.77
CA VAL A 238 -14.18 9.05 15.67
C VAL A 238 -14.41 9.48 14.23
N THR A 239 -13.36 9.50 13.39
CA THR A 239 -13.44 10.08 12.04
C THR A 239 -13.70 9.08 10.93
N SER A 240 -13.37 7.80 11.12
CA SER A 240 -13.67 6.72 10.15
C SER A 240 -15.16 6.37 10.13
N LYS A 241 -15.84 6.50 11.29
CA LYS A 241 -17.29 6.30 11.42
C LYS A 241 -18.02 7.45 10.75
N GLY A 242 -18.25 7.33 9.44
CA GLY A 242 -19.10 8.26 8.69
C GLY A 242 -20.47 8.42 9.35
N TYR A 243 -21.09 9.58 9.16
CA TYR A 243 -22.40 9.88 9.73
C TYR A 243 -23.41 10.10 8.62
N ASP A 244 -24.59 9.48 8.75
CA ASP A 244 -25.66 9.61 7.76
C ASP A 244 -26.19 11.05 7.73
N GLY A 245 -25.80 11.76 6.67
CA GLY A 245 -26.15 13.16 6.47
C GLY A 245 -27.65 13.35 6.16
N GLU A 246 -28.36 12.36 5.65
CA GLU A 246 -29.75 12.53 5.21
C GLU A 246 -30.73 12.64 6.38
N ILE A 247 -30.39 12.05 7.53
CA ILE A 247 -31.23 12.02 8.74
C ILE A 247 -31.06 13.28 9.63
N LEU A 248 -29.93 14.00 9.51
CA LEU A 248 -29.56 15.10 10.41
C LEU A 248 -30.08 16.46 9.95
N ASP A 249 -30.36 17.36 10.91
CA ASP A 249 -30.65 18.76 10.59
C ASP A 249 -29.37 19.56 10.27
N GLU A 250 -29.51 20.70 9.59
CA GLU A 250 -28.36 21.50 9.15
C GLU A 250 -27.48 21.98 10.31
N SER A 251 -28.09 22.24 11.47
CA SER A 251 -27.39 22.67 12.69
C SER A 251 -26.51 21.56 13.28
N GLN A 252 -27.01 20.32 13.29
CA GLN A 252 -26.30 19.13 13.73
C GLN A 252 -25.15 18.80 12.77
N ARG A 253 -25.38 18.88 11.45
CA ARG A 253 -24.33 18.68 10.44
C ARG A 253 -23.16 19.64 10.64
N LEU A 254 -23.44 20.93 10.86
CA LEU A 254 -22.39 21.93 11.12
C LEU A 254 -21.59 21.63 12.39
N LYS A 255 -22.25 21.23 13.49
CA LYS A 255 -21.57 20.85 14.74
C LYS A 255 -20.69 19.61 14.57
N LEU A 256 -21.18 18.63 13.80
CA LEU A 256 -20.48 17.39 13.54
C LEU A 256 -19.24 17.64 12.67
N GLY A 257 -19.41 18.40 11.57
CA GLY A 257 -18.30 18.84 10.73
C GLY A 257 -17.24 19.62 11.51
N ASP A 258 -17.65 20.56 12.38
CA ASP A 258 -16.75 21.31 13.27
C ASP A 258 -15.88 20.40 14.15
N VAL A 259 -16.47 19.35 14.74
CA VAL A 259 -15.77 18.42 15.63
C VAL A 259 -14.89 17.46 14.84
N THR A 260 -15.38 16.90 13.73
CA THR A 260 -14.62 16.04 12.82
C THR A 260 -13.36 16.75 12.33
N GLU A 261 -13.45 18.02 11.92
CA GLU A 261 -12.30 18.81 11.49
C GLU A 261 -11.27 19.06 12.60
N LEU A 262 -11.71 19.16 13.86
CA LEU A 262 -10.80 19.27 14.99
C LEU A 262 -10.10 17.95 15.30
N TYR A 263 -10.80 16.81 15.19
CA TYR A 263 -10.17 15.49 15.30
C TYR A 263 -9.17 15.23 14.16
N LYS A 264 -9.49 15.60 12.91
CA LYS A 264 -8.53 15.54 11.79
C LYS A 264 -7.28 16.37 12.07
N LYS A 265 -7.43 17.60 12.59
CA LYS A 265 -6.29 18.45 12.98
C LYS A 265 -5.45 17.84 14.10
N LEU A 266 -6.08 17.22 15.10
CA LEU A 266 -5.39 16.53 16.18
C LEU A 266 -4.65 15.29 15.65
N LEU A 267 -5.27 14.51 14.76
CA LEU A 267 -4.67 13.36 14.08
C LEU A 267 -3.42 13.77 13.32
N VAL A 268 -3.52 14.76 12.43
CA VAL A 268 -2.39 15.28 11.65
C VAL A 268 -1.25 15.73 12.56
N THR A 269 -1.56 16.45 13.63
CA THR A 269 -0.53 16.94 14.56
C THR A 269 0.11 15.80 15.37
N SER A 270 -0.67 14.77 15.71
CA SER A 270 -0.19 13.57 16.41
C SER A 270 0.72 12.73 15.51
N LEU A 271 0.38 12.56 14.22
CA LEU A 271 1.25 11.93 13.23
C LEU A 271 2.56 12.72 13.05
N GLN A 272 2.50 14.04 12.96
CA GLN A 272 3.70 14.88 12.89
C GLN A 272 4.58 14.75 14.15
N GLN A 273 3.96 14.63 15.33
CA GLN A 273 4.68 14.36 16.59
C GLN A 273 5.36 12.99 16.57
N ALA A 274 4.65 11.94 16.15
CA ALA A 274 5.19 10.59 16.00
C ALA A 274 6.36 10.55 15.01
N HIS A 275 6.24 11.22 13.86
CA HIS A 275 7.33 11.37 12.90
C HIS A 275 8.58 12.01 13.52
N ASN A 276 8.43 13.12 14.25
CA ASN A 276 9.56 13.78 14.91
C ASN A 276 10.17 12.91 16.02
N TRP A 277 9.36 12.06 16.67
CA TRP A 277 9.81 11.15 17.72
C TRP A 277 10.64 9.97 17.19
N THR A 278 10.28 9.44 16.02
CA THR A 278 11.01 8.35 15.36
C THR A 278 12.16 8.85 14.47
N ALA A 279 12.18 10.13 14.12
CA ALA A 279 13.18 10.73 13.24
C ALA A 279 14.61 10.46 13.73
N LYS A 280 15.40 9.83 12.86
CA LYS A 280 16.81 9.45 13.08
C LYS A 280 17.07 8.60 14.35
N HIS A 281 16.05 7.89 14.86
CA HIS A 281 16.17 7.10 16.07
C HIS A 281 15.69 5.66 15.86
N ASP A 282 16.60 4.73 15.54
CA ASP A 282 16.25 3.36 15.16
C ASP A 282 15.43 2.59 16.20
N ARG A 283 15.74 2.73 17.49
CA ARG A 283 14.96 2.12 18.57
C ARG A 283 13.49 2.58 18.55
N ASN A 284 13.25 3.89 18.48
CA ASN A 284 11.89 4.43 18.44
C ASN A 284 11.16 4.03 17.17
N LYS A 285 11.85 3.91 16.03
CA LYS A 285 11.26 3.36 14.79
C LYS A 285 10.85 1.89 14.96
N MET A 286 11.70 1.08 15.58
CA MET A 286 11.39 -0.32 15.87
C MET A 286 10.20 -0.44 16.81
N TYR A 287 10.18 0.36 17.89
CA TYR A 287 9.09 0.37 18.85
C TYR A 287 7.77 0.85 18.25
N PHE A 288 7.82 1.93 17.46
CA PHE A 288 6.65 2.41 16.71
C PHE A 288 6.08 1.32 15.80
N TRP A 289 6.94 0.62 15.04
CA TRP A 289 6.46 -0.48 14.20
C TRP A 289 6.00 -1.69 14.97
N PHE A 290 6.58 -1.95 16.14
CA PHE A 290 6.11 -3.00 17.01
C PHE A 290 4.65 -2.75 17.43
N ASP A 291 4.33 -1.55 17.89
CA ASP A 291 2.96 -1.20 18.31
C ASP A 291 1.98 -1.11 17.13
N VAL A 292 2.42 -0.64 15.97
CA VAL A 292 1.56 -0.38 14.81
C VAL A 292 1.27 -1.62 13.96
N LEU A 293 2.25 -2.53 13.82
CA LEU A 293 2.12 -3.67 12.90
C LEU A 293 1.64 -4.95 13.58
N PHE A 294 1.88 -5.12 14.88
CA PHE A 294 1.45 -6.31 15.63
C PHE A 294 0.15 -6.03 16.40
N ASP A 295 -0.96 -5.95 15.66
CA ASP A 295 -2.29 -5.77 16.24
C ASP A 295 -2.69 -6.97 17.11
N GLU A 296 -3.38 -6.72 18.23
CA GLU A 296 -3.81 -7.76 19.18
C GLU A 296 -5.07 -8.50 18.69
N ASP A 297 -5.87 -7.87 17.83
CA ASP A 297 -7.13 -8.45 17.33
C ASP A 297 -6.89 -9.55 16.28
N CYS A 298 -5.71 -9.59 15.63
CA CYS A 298 -5.29 -10.69 14.76
C CYS A 298 -4.96 -11.99 15.52
N ALA A 299 -4.81 -11.95 16.84
CA ALA A 299 -4.49 -13.13 17.65
C ALA A 299 -5.75 -13.90 18.13
N LEU A 300 -6.95 -13.39 17.85
CA LEU A 300 -8.22 -13.96 18.31
C LEU A 300 -8.92 -14.84 17.26
N SER A 301 -8.53 -14.76 15.99
CA SER A 301 -8.89 -15.77 14.99
C SER A 301 -8.13 -17.06 15.32
N GLY A 302 -8.86 -18.16 15.48
CA GLY A 302 -8.28 -19.42 15.91
C GLY A 302 -7.21 -19.95 14.92
N PRO A 303 -6.42 -20.97 15.31
CA PRO A 303 -5.41 -21.58 14.43
C PRO A 303 -5.97 -22.13 13.11
N GLU A 304 -7.30 -22.31 13.02
CA GLU A 304 -8.00 -22.88 11.87
C GLU A 304 -8.47 -21.84 10.83
N GLU A 305 -8.56 -20.54 11.19
CA GLU A 305 -8.76 -19.43 10.22
C GLU A 305 -7.42 -18.81 9.79
N GLY A 306 -6.30 -19.21 10.42
CA GLY A 306 -4.92 -18.85 10.07
C GLY A 306 -4.34 -19.65 8.90
N LEU A 307 -5.15 -20.00 7.89
CA LEU A 307 -4.61 -20.24 6.56
C LEU A 307 -4.18 -18.86 6.03
N GLY A 308 -3.01 -18.41 6.48
CA GLY A 308 -2.36 -17.22 5.95
C GLY A 308 -2.11 -17.36 4.45
N ASP A 309 -1.42 -16.38 3.88
CA ASP A 309 -0.93 -16.28 2.49
C ASP A 309 -0.04 -17.45 1.98
N GLY A 310 -0.20 -18.67 2.49
CA GLY A 310 0.64 -19.83 2.21
C GLY A 310 2.05 -19.74 2.81
N SER A 311 2.46 -18.60 3.37
CA SER A 311 3.87 -18.36 3.72
C SER A 311 4.37 -19.09 4.98
N GLY A 312 3.46 -19.61 5.80
CA GLY A 312 3.77 -20.23 7.09
C GLY A 312 4.35 -19.25 8.13
N PHE A 313 4.24 -17.94 7.89
CA PHE A 313 4.69 -16.91 8.83
C PHE A 313 3.88 -16.91 10.12
N ARG A 314 4.54 -16.80 11.27
CA ARG A 314 3.90 -16.81 12.60
C ARG A 314 4.02 -15.45 13.29
N PRO A 315 2.99 -14.58 13.20
CA PRO A 315 3.02 -13.23 13.77
C PRO A 315 3.32 -13.21 15.28
N ASP A 316 2.77 -14.14 16.06
CA ASP A 316 2.99 -14.20 17.51
C ASP A 316 4.45 -14.49 17.89
N VAL A 317 5.10 -15.38 17.13
CA VAL A 317 6.52 -15.70 17.33
C VAL A 317 7.36 -14.49 16.96
N ALA A 318 7.09 -13.87 15.80
CA ALA A 318 7.77 -12.65 15.37
C ALA A 318 7.60 -11.51 16.41
N LYS A 319 6.40 -11.30 16.94
CA LYS A 319 6.09 -10.31 17.98
C LYS A 319 6.97 -10.54 19.21
N ARG A 320 7.03 -11.78 19.72
CA ARG A 320 7.87 -12.14 20.88
C ARG A 320 9.35 -11.86 20.63
N GLN A 321 9.88 -12.28 19.49
CA GLN A 321 11.29 -12.08 19.13
C GLN A 321 11.66 -10.59 19.03
N VAL A 322 10.80 -9.79 18.38
CA VAL A 322 10.98 -8.33 18.28
C VAL A 322 10.93 -7.68 19.67
N GLN A 323 10.02 -8.11 20.54
CA GLN A 323 9.96 -7.64 21.93
C GLN A 323 11.25 -7.97 22.69
N HIS A 324 11.73 -9.21 22.61
CA HIS A 324 13.00 -9.61 23.23
C HIS A 324 14.18 -8.77 22.72
N TRP A 325 14.20 -8.45 21.41
CA TRP A 325 15.20 -7.54 20.85
C TRP A 325 15.07 -6.12 21.40
N LEU A 326 13.86 -5.58 21.52
CA LEU A 326 13.60 -4.26 22.10
C LEU A 326 14.09 -4.21 23.56
N ASP A 327 13.81 -5.23 24.36
CA ASP A 327 14.22 -5.28 25.77
C ASP A 327 15.75 -5.20 25.92
N ARG A 328 16.48 -5.97 25.10
CA ARG A 328 17.96 -5.97 25.08
C ARG A 328 18.56 -4.67 24.56
N ASN A 329 17.88 -3.96 23.66
CA ASN A 329 18.41 -2.77 22.97
C ASN A 329 17.86 -1.42 23.50
N SER A 330 17.15 -1.44 24.64
CA SER A 330 16.50 -0.24 25.21
C SER A 330 17.40 0.62 26.10
N LYS A 331 18.44 1.21 25.50
CA LYS A 331 19.36 2.14 26.17
C LYS A 331 18.97 3.60 25.89
N LEU A 332 18.76 4.41 26.94
CA LEU A 332 18.64 5.88 26.82
C LEU A 332 20.02 6.55 26.72
N CYS A 333 20.08 7.71 26.04
CA CYS A 333 21.26 8.57 25.98
C CYS A 333 21.66 9.10 27.37
N ASP A 334 22.95 9.37 27.54
CA ASP A 334 23.52 9.74 28.84
C ASP A 334 22.93 11.04 29.41
N THR A 335 22.58 11.99 28.55
CA THR A 335 22.00 13.28 28.96
C THR A 335 20.58 13.12 29.46
N ALA A 336 19.72 12.38 28.75
CA ALA A 336 18.36 12.08 29.20
C ALA A 336 18.38 11.28 30.52
N ARG A 337 19.26 10.28 30.63
CA ARG A 337 19.45 9.51 31.87
C ARG A 337 19.75 10.42 33.06
N LYS A 338 20.72 11.34 32.93
CA LYS A 338 21.07 12.30 34.00
C LYS A 338 19.87 13.15 34.41
N LEU A 339 19.12 13.69 33.44
CA LEU A 339 17.94 14.52 33.70
C LEU A 339 16.83 13.73 34.43
N LEU A 340 16.59 12.49 34.04
CA LEU A 340 15.62 11.60 34.68
C LEU A 340 16.04 11.23 36.10
N THR A 341 17.31 10.87 36.32
CA THR A 341 17.86 10.59 37.65
C THR A 341 17.79 11.82 38.56
N ASP A 342 18.17 13.00 38.04
CA ASP A 342 18.09 14.27 38.79
C ASP A 342 16.65 14.60 39.19
N TYR A 343 15.68 14.41 38.29
CA TYR A 343 14.27 14.59 38.57
C TYR A 343 13.79 13.61 39.66
N ALA A 344 14.11 12.31 39.50
CA ALA A 344 13.74 11.25 40.43
C ALA A 344 14.29 11.49 41.85
N GLN A 345 15.52 11.99 41.97
CA GLN A 345 16.14 12.23 43.28
C GLN A 345 15.68 13.52 43.95
N LYS A 346 15.49 14.60 43.17
CA LYS A 346 15.33 15.97 43.72
C LYS A 346 13.89 16.47 43.69
N ARG A 347 13.05 15.98 42.77
CA ARG A 347 11.76 16.61 42.44
C ARG A 347 10.56 15.67 42.46
N SER A 348 10.77 14.36 42.42
CA SER A 348 9.69 13.37 42.36
C SER A 348 8.76 13.35 43.59
N GLY A 349 9.23 13.86 44.73
CA GLY A 349 8.43 14.07 45.94
C GLY A 349 7.43 15.24 45.85
N LYS A 350 7.46 16.04 44.78
CA LYS A 350 6.53 17.13 44.49
C LYS A 350 5.72 16.81 43.21
N PRO A 351 4.51 17.36 43.02
CA PRO A 351 3.78 17.22 41.75
C PRO A 351 4.67 17.61 40.55
N PRO A 352 4.64 16.86 39.43
CA PRO A 352 3.69 15.80 39.05
C PRO A 352 3.98 14.40 39.63
N GLY A 353 4.95 14.25 40.53
CA GLY A 353 5.18 13.00 41.27
C GLY A 353 6.19 12.06 40.63
N ASN A 354 6.26 10.83 41.13
CA ASN A 354 7.15 9.81 40.59
C ASN A 354 6.74 9.39 39.18
N LEU A 355 7.75 9.05 38.38
CA LEU A 355 7.57 8.34 37.12
C LEU A 355 6.99 6.95 37.39
N ALA A 356 6.05 6.50 36.57
CA ALA A 356 5.59 5.12 36.62
C ALA A 356 6.77 4.19 36.22
N PRO A 357 7.09 3.15 37.01
CA PRO A 357 8.16 2.23 36.65
C PRO A 357 7.68 1.29 35.54
N ILE A 358 8.15 1.44 34.30
CA ILE A 358 7.74 0.54 33.20
C ILE A 358 8.92 0.20 32.29
N ARG A 359 8.96 -1.09 31.93
CA ARG A 359 10.07 -1.86 31.37
C ARG A 359 9.87 -2.23 29.90
N PRO A 360 9.97 -1.28 28.96
CA PRO A 360 10.91 -1.66 27.89
C PRO A 360 11.98 -0.59 27.69
N LEU A 361 11.60 0.67 27.48
CA LEU A 361 12.46 1.66 26.81
C LEU A 361 13.54 2.32 27.67
N ALA A 362 13.56 2.04 28.97
CA ALA A 362 14.17 2.96 29.92
C ALA A 362 14.84 2.26 31.12
N TRP A 363 15.18 0.99 30.99
CA TRP A 363 15.70 0.21 32.11
C TRP A 363 17.01 0.77 32.68
N ASN A 364 17.82 1.45 31.85
CA ASN A 364 19.14 1.95 32.23
C ASN A 364 19.15 3.27 33.04
N TRP A 365 18.00 3.87 33.35
CA TRP A 365 17.92 5.00 34.31
C TRP A 365 17.24 4.62 35.63
N LEU A 366 16.62 3.44 35.71
CA LEU A 366 16.03 2.91 36.92
C LEU A 366 17.14 2.51 37.92
N PRO A 367 16.86 2.46 39.25
CA PRO A 367 17.86 2.12 40.25
C PRO A 367 18.51 0.74 40.01
N ASP A 368 19.80 0.61 40.29
CA ASP A 368 20.55 -0.66 40.17
C ASP A 368 19.86 -1.78 40.97
N GLY A 369 19.62 -2.94 40.32
CA GLY A 369 18.91 -4.08 40.90
C GLY A 369 17.38 -4.05 40.76
N SER A 370 16.79 -3.03 40.12
CA SER A 370 15.36 -3.00 39.79
C SER A 370 15.01 -3.74 38.48
N VAL A 371 16.01 -4.10 37.69
CA VAL A 371 15.90 -4.82 36.42
C VAL A 371 17.05 -5.83 36.32
N ASP A 372 16.76 -7.07 35.91
CA ASP A 372 17.80 -8.04 35.54
C ASP A 372 18.46 -7.56 34.25
N VAL A 373 19.63 -6.95 34.37
CA VAL A 373 20.40 -6.44 33.23
C VAL A 373 21.07 -7.65 32.55
N PRO A 374 20.81 -7.93 31.26
CA PRO A 374 21.52 -8.99 30.55
C PRO A 374 23.03 -8.72 30.55
N GLU A 375 23.85 -9.73 30.88
CA GLU A 375 25.32 -9.61 31.01
C GLU A 375 25.99 -9.03 29.73
N ASP A 376 25.37 -9.21 28.56
CA ASP A 376 25.85 -8.75 27.25
C ASP A 376 25.83 -7.23 27.01
N VAL A 377 25.24 -6.43 27.92
CA VAL A 377 25.25 -4.96 27.80
C VAL A 377 26.56 -4.34 28.30
N ALA A 378 27.40 -5.13 28.99
CA ALA A 378 28.67 -4.68 29.53
C ALA A 378 29.79 -4.50 28.48
N ASN A 379 29.69 -5.16 27.31
CA ASN A 379 30.72 -5.14 26.27
C ASN A 379 30.13 -4.74 24.89
N THR A 380 30.05 -3.44 24.62
CA THR A 380 29.36 -2.88 23.44
C THR A 380 30.12 -3.01 22.13
N ASP A 381 31.42 -3.32 22.17
CA ASP A 381 32.32 -3.21 20.99
C ASP A 381 32.56 -4.55 20.27
N GLU A 382 32.09 -5.67 20.81
CA GLU A 382 32.29 -7.00 20.22
C GLU A 382 31.17 -7.33 19.21
N LYS A 383 31.58 -7.77 18.01
CA LYS A 383 30.69 -8.29 16.96
C LYS A 383 30.05 -9.59 17.44
N ILE A 384 28.74 -9.71 17.21
CA ILE A 384 27.96 -10.91 17.53
C ILE A 384 27.84 -11.71 16.24
N ASN A 385 28.13 -13.01 16.29
CA ASN A 385 27.82 -13.93 15.20
C ASN A 385 26.45 -14.56 15.48
N PRO A 386 25.43 -14.33 14.64
CA PRO A 386 24.12 -14.94 14.82
C PRO A 386 24.21 -16.47 14.83
N VAL A 387 23.73 -17.11 15.91
CA VAL A 387 23.65 -18.56 15.99
C VAL A 387 22.24 -18.96 16.42
N TRP A 388 21.61 -19.83 15.65
CA TRP A 388 20.34 -20.44 16.03
C TRP A 388 20.58 -21.85 16.58
N LYS A 389 20.20 -22.08 17.84
CA LYS A 389 20.29 -23.40 18.49
C LYS A 389 18.88 -23.96 18.70
N PRO A 390 18.43 -24.93 17.88
CA PRO A 390 17.08 -25.49 17.99
C PRO A 390 16.79 -26.14 19.35
N ASP A 391 17.81 -26.67 20.02
CA ASP A 391 17.68 -27.40 21.28
C ASP A 391 17.62 -26.49 22.54
N GLU A 392 17.76 -25.18 22.36
CA GLU A 392 17.63 -24.22 23.47
C GLU A 392 16.16 -24.10 23.88
N THR A 393 15.88 -24.35 25.17
CA THR A 393 14.50 -24.36 25.70
C THR A 393 14.02 -22.99 26.17
N ASP A 394 14.95 -22.08 26.44
CA ASP A 394 14.62 -20.70 26.79
C ASP A 394 14.60 -19.83 25.52
N ASP A 395 13.40 -19.49 25.07
CA ASP A 395 13.16 -18.63 23.90
C ASP A 395 13.95 -17.31 23.97
N PHE A 396 14.08 -16.71 25.17
CA PHE A 396 14.80 -15.44 25.33
C PHE A 396 16.30 -15.62 25.08
N GLU A 397 16.87 -16.73 25.58
CA GLU A 397 18.27 -17.10 25.39
C GLU A 397 18.57 -17.50 23.94
N GLN A 398 17.64 -18.20 23.31
CA GLN A 398 17.71 -18.57 21.89
C GLN A 398 17.74 -17.31 21.00
N ASP A 399 16.83 -16.37 21.24
CA ASP A 399 16.78 -15.10 20.52
C ASP A 399 18.00 -14.22 20.82
N ARG A 400 18.51 -14.26 22.05
CA ARG A 400 19.75 -13.55 22.42
C ARG A 400 20.95 -14.10 21.65
N ALA A 401 21.08 -15.42 21.56
CA ALA A 401 22.14 -16.07 20.78
C ALA A 401 22.03 -15.79 19.27
N TYR A 402 20.82 -15.65 18.74
CA TYR A 402 20.59 -15.21 17.38
C TYR A 402 21.01 -13.75 17.16
N GLY A 403 20.77 -12.89 18.15
CA GLY A 403 21.29 -11.51 18.23
C GLY A 403 20.65 -10.50 17.27
N ARG A 404 20.05 -10.96 16.18
CA ARG A 404 19.25 -10.18 15.23
C ARG A 404 17.83 -9.91 15.77
N VAL A 405 17.06 -9.08 15.08
CA VAL A 405 15.71 -8.67 15.50
C VAL A 405 14.73 -9.84 15.60
N SER A 406 14.64 -10.69 14.57
CA SER A 406 13.72 -11.84 14.55
C SER A 406 14.16 -12.85 13.50
N ARG A 407 14.26 -14.11 13.91
CA ARG A 407 14.50 -15.22 12.99
C ARG A 407 13.27 -15.50 12.13
N GLU A 408 12.08 -15.39 12.70
CA GLU A 408 10.82 -15.63 11.99
C GLU A 408 10.71 -14.72 10.77
N ILE A 409 10.98 -13.42 10.93
CA ILE A 409 10.95 -12.43 9.85
C ILE A 409 12.06 -12.70 8.82
N ASP A 410 13.26 -13.09 9.27
CA ASP A 410 14.35 -13.43 8.35
C ASP A 410 14.02 -14.69 7.53
N THR A 411 13.38 -15.68 8.14
CA THR A 411 12.98 -16.94 7.50
C THR A 411 11.88 -16.68 6.48
N TRP A 412 10.84 -15.94 6.86
CA TRP A 412 9.81 -15.48 5.94
C TRP A 412 10.41 -14.72 4.76
N TRP A 413 11.34 -13.80 4.99
CA TRP A 413 11.95 -13.03 3.90
C TRP A 413 12.71 -13.91 2.89
N LEU A 414 13.33 -15.02 3.33
CA LEU A 414 13.99 -15.95 2.41
C LEU A 414 13.01 -16.63 1.46
N ASN A 415 11.77 -16.86 1.92
CA ASN A 415 10.70 -17.48 1.15
C ASN A 415 9.92 -16.44 0.30
N ALA A 416 9.74 -15.22 0.84
CA ALA A 416 8.93 -14.17 0.22
C ALA A 416 9.69 -13.32 -0.81
N ARG A 417 11.01 -13.19 -0.68
CA ARG A 417 11.80 -12.44 -1.68
C ARG A 417 11.72 -13.11 -3.05
N ASP A 418 11.97 -12.33 -4.09
CA ASP A 418 12.08 -12.84 -5.47
C ASP A 418 12.89 -14.17 -5.51
N PRO A 419 12.32 -15.29 -6.00
CA PRO A 419 13.02 -16.57 -6.07
C PRO A 419 14.31 -16.50 -6.88
N ASN A 420 14.36 -15.59 -7.86
CA ASN A 420 15.55 -15.33 -8.65
C ASN A 420 16.57 -14.47 -7.91
N TYR A 421 16.39 -14.08 -6.64
CA TYR A 421 17.23 -13.10 -5.93
C TYR A 421 18.73 -13.41 -5.94
N GLU A 422 19.12 -14.65 -5.64
CA GLU A 422 20.52 -15.09 -5.63
C GLU A 422 20.93 -15.51 -7.04
N ASP A 423 20.27 -16.55 -7.58
CA ASP A 423 20.53 -17.15 -8.89
C ASP A 423 19.26 -17.23 -9.74
N TRP A 424 19.39 -17.50 -11.04
CA TRP A 424 18.24 -17.71 -11.93
C TRP A 424 17.64 -19.11 -11.70
N VAL A 425 16.63 -19.19 -10.84
CA VAL A 425 15.90 -20.41 -10.49
C VAL A 425 14.66 -20.59 -11.39
N ILE A 426 13.90 -19.52 -11.60
CA ILE A 426 12.65 -19.52 -12.34
C ILE A 426 12.88 -18.94 -13.74
N PRO A 427 12.69 -19.75 -14.81
CA PRO A 427 12.84 -19.27 -16.19
C PRO A 427 11.67 -18.36 -16.59
N MET A 428 11.85 -17.60 -17.67
CA MET A 428 10.75 -16.85 -18.29
C MET A 428 9.69 -17.82 -18.84
N PRO A 429 8.38 -17.61 -18.58
CA PRO A 429 7.32 -18.42 -19.17
C PRO A 429 7.39 -18.46 -20.69
N SER A 430 7.22 -19.65 -21.27
CA SER A 430 7.30 -19.86 -22.71
C SER A 430 6.08 -19.28 -23.43
N VAL A 431 6.22 -19.04 -24.74
CA VAL A 431 5.10 -18.60 -25.57
C VAL A 431 4.01 -19.68 -25.67
N GLU A 432 4.36 -20.96 -25.69
CA GLU A 432 3.41 -22.07 -25.67
C GLU A 432 2.55 -22.06 -24.39
N PHE A 433 3.18 -21.79 -23.24
CA PHE A 433 2.46 -21.62 -21.98
C PHE A 433 1.47 -20.45 -22.05
N ALA A 434 1.89 -19.31 -22.61
CA ALA A 434 1.02 -18.14 -22.78
C ALA A 434 -0.18 -18.41 -23.71
N GLN A 435 0.02 -19.20 -24.77
CA GLN A 435 -1.06 -19.63 -25.68
C GLN A 435 -2.08 -20.48 -24.93
N ASN A 436 -1.63 -21.47 -24.16
CA ASN A 436 -2.52 -22.31 -23.35
C ASN A 436 -3.30 -21.49 -22.31
N ARG A 437 -2.66 -20.51 -21.66
CA ARG A 437 -3.33 -19.58 -20.73
C ARG A 437 -4.40 -18.75 -21.42
N LEU A 438 -4.12 -18.21 -22.61
CA LEU A 438 -5.11 -17.46 -23.38
C LEU A 438 -6.33 -18.33 -23.76
N GLU A 439 -6.12 -19.58 -24.17
CA GLU A 439 -7.22 -20.51 -24.44
C GLU A 439 -8.05 -20.79 -23.18
N HIS A 440 -7.39 -21.03 -22.05
CA HIS A 440 -8.05 -21.20 -20.76
C HIS A 440 -8.89 -19.97 -20.37
N CYS A 441 -8.33 -18.76 -20.44
CA CYS A 441 -9.06 -17.53 -20.14
C CYS A 441 -10.26 -17.32 -21.06
N ARG A 442 -10.16 -17.67 -22.35
CA ARG A 442 -11.30 -17.58 -23.30
C ARG A 442 -12.44 -18.51 -22.90
N ASN A 443 -12.13 -19.71 -22.42
CA ASN A 443 -13.15 -20.70 -22.06
C ASN A 443 -13.81 -20.39 -20.70
N ASN A 444 -13.06 -19.80 -19.76
CA ASN A 444 -13.53 -19.56 -18.39
C ASN A 444 -14.00 -18.13 -18.12
N LEU A 445 -13.92 -17.23 -19.11
CA LEU A 445 -14.27 -15.82 -18.96
C LEU A 445 -15.69 -15.61 -18.40
N VAL A 446 -16.67 -16.39 -18.89
CA VAL A 446 -18.07 -16.25 -18.44
C VAL A 446 -18.24 -16.80 -17.01
N HIS A 447 -17.58 -17.92 -16.67
CA HIS A 447 -17.66 -18.52 -15.34
C HIS A 447 -17.09 -17.59 -14.25
N ARG A 448 -15.97 -16.92 -14.52
CA ARG A 448 -15.34 -15.95 -13.59
C ARG A 448 -16.29 -14.82 -13.16
N TYR A 449 -17.21 -14.38 -14.02
CA TYR A 449 -18.08 -13.23 -13.74
C TYR A 449 -19.56 -13.60 -13.54
N ALA A 450 -19.94 -14.87 -13.72
CA ALA A 450 -21.33 -15.34 -13.68
C ALA A 450 -22.04 -15.11 -12.33
N HIS A 451 -21.29 -14.96 -11.24
CA HIS A 451 -21.84 -14.74 -9.89
C HIS A 451 -22.31 -13.29 -9.64
N SER A 452 -22.03 -12.35 -10.54
CA SER A 452 -22.35 -10.92 -10.35
C SER A 452 -23.79 -10.53 -10.72
N CYS A 453 -24.54 -11.40 -11.41
CA CYS A 453 -25.83 -11.04 -12.02
C CYS A 453 -27.06 -11.65 -11.31
N GLY A 454 -26.93 -12.12 -10.07
CA GLY A 454 -27.94 -12.97 -9.41
C GLY A 454 -28.71 -12.39 -8.21
N THR A 455 -28.38 -11.21 -7.69
CA THR A 455 -28.86 -10.78 -6.35
C THR A 455 -29.50 -9.40 -6.37
N ASP A 456 -30.54 -9.21 -7.18
CA ASP A 456 -31.37 -8.00 -7.02
C ASP A 456 -32.83 -8.15 -7.46
N HIS A 457 -33.46 -9.29 -7.20
CA HIS A 457 -34.91 -9.41 -7.24
C HIS A 457 -35.44 -10.07 -5.97
N SER A 458 -35.82 -9.24 -5.00
CA SER A 458 -36.72 -9.66 -3.91
C SER A 458 -38.03 -10.19 -4.52
N PRO A 459 -38.46 -11.44 -4.25
CA PRO A 459 -39.77 -11.89 -4.68
C PRO A 459 -40.85 -11.17 -3.85
N PRO A 460 -42.02 -10.87 -4.44
CA PRO A 460 -43.08 -10.14 -3.75
C PRO A 460 -43.65 -11.01 -2.61
N PRO A 461 -44.06 -10.42 -1.48
CA PRO A 461 -44.46 -11.19 -0.32
C PRO A 461 -45.86 -11.79 -0.51
N GLY A 462 -45.92 -13.11 -0.42
CA GLY A 462 -47.13 -13.82 -0.02
C GLY A 462 -47.63 -14.83 -1.05
N VAL A 463 -47.16 -16.07 -0.93
CA VAL A 463 -48.03 -17.27 -0.84
C VAL A 463 -47.24 -18.30 -0.02
N VAL A 464 -47.85 -18.79 1.04
CA VAL A 464 -47.41 -19.96 1.81
C VAL A 464 -48.05 -21.16 1.13
N GLU A 465 -47.30 -22.02 0.44
CA GLU A 465 -47.78 -23.36 0.09
C GLU A 465 -46.67 -24.40 0.30
N GLU A 466 -47.16 -25.55 0.78
CA GLU A 466 -46.46 -26.67 1.38
C GLU A 466 -45.84 -27.61 0.33
N GLU A 467 -45.01 -28.52 0.82
CA GLU A 467 -44.27 -29.62 0.17
C GLU A 467 -45.02 -30.37 -0.97
N GLU A 468 -44.28 -30.80 -2.01
CA GLU A 468 -44.19 -32.22 -2.44
C GLU A 468 -43.23 -32.43 -3.65
N GLU A 469 -42.66 -33.64 -3.68
CA GLU A 469 -41.69 -34.21 -4.61
C GLU A 469 -42.04 -34.13 -6.11
N LEU A 470 -41.03 -34.15 -6.99
CA LEU A 470 -40.94 -35.04 -8.17
C LEU A 470 -39.57 -34.91 -8.87
N SER A 471 -38.92 -36.05 -9.09
CA SER A 471 -37.66 -36.22 -9.82
C SER A 471 -37.85 -36.19 -11.34
N GLU A 472 -36.82 -35.84 -12.11
CA GLU A 472 -36.42 -36.60 -13.31
C GLU A 472 -35.01 -36.21 -13.81
N HIS A 473 -34.29 -37.23 -14.29
CA HIS A 473 -32.88 -37.27 -14.69
C HIS A 473 -32.52 -36.49 -15.97
N GLU A 474 -31.23 -36.20 -16.17
CA GLU A 474 -30.43 -36.85 -17.23
C GLU A 474 -28.92 -36.60 -17.07
N HIS A 475 -28.19 -37.65 -16.71
CA HIS A 475 -26.75 -37.79 -16.91
C HIS A 475 -26.49 -38.19 -18.37
N CYS A 476 -25.50 -37.57 -19.01
CA CYS A 476 -24.94 -38.04 -20.28
C CYS A 476 -23.45 -38.37 -20.10
N HIS A 477 -23.15 -39.67 -19.97
CA HIS A 477 -21.81 -40.22 -20.18
C HIS A 477 -21.71 -40.70 -21.64
N HIS A 478 -20.66 -40.27 -22.34
CA HIS A 478 -20.13 -41.01 -23.48
C HIS A 478 -18.65 -40.71 -23.63
N CYS A 479 -17.78 -41.70 -23.43
CA CYS A 479 -16.62 -42.02 -24.25
C CYS A 479 -16.03 -43.36 -23.81
N GLU A 480 -15.63 -44.13 -24.81
CA GLU A 480 -15.53 -45.59 -24.85
C GLU A 480 -14.25 -46.17 -24.25
N HIS A 481 -14.35 -47.44 -23.87
CA HIS A 481 -13.30 -48.36 -23.44
C HIS A 481 -12.19 -48.58 -24.50
N ASP A 482 -10.97 -48.81 -24.02
CA ASP A 482 -10.13 -49.91 -24.54
C ASP A 482 -9.33 -50.50 -23.37
N ASP A 483 -9.66 -51.76 -23.04
CA ASP A 483 -9.10 -52.58 -21.97
C ASP A 483 -7.80 -53.26 -22.40
N HIS A 484 -6.88 -53.48 -21.45
CA HIS A 484 -6.04 -54.67 -21.46
C HIS A 484 -5.85 -55.24 -20.04
N ASP A 485 -6.28 -56.50 -19.93
CA ASP A 485 -6.35 -57.41 -18.79
C ASP A 485 -5.04 -57.60 -17.99
N HIS A 486 -5.16 -57.87 -16.68
CA HIS A 486 -5.03 -59.23 -16.13
C HIS A 486 -5.12 -59.27 -14.59
N ASP A 487 -6.19 -59.90 -14.12
CA ASP A 487 -6.30 -60.99 -13.14
C ASP A 487 -5.46 -60.99 -11.85
N HIS A 488 -6.18 -60.94 -10.72
CA HIS A 488 -6.33 -62.00 -9.69
C HIS A 488 -6.58 -61.32 -8.33
N GLU A 489 -7.81 -61.27 -7.84
CA GLU A 489 -8.59 -62.35 -7.19
C GLU A 489 -8.37 -62.40 -5.66
N HIS A 490 -9.52 -62.28 -4.99
CA HIS A 490 -9.87 -62.75 -3.64
C HIS A 490 -9.45 -61.92 -2.43
N GLU A 491 -10.29 -61.67 -1.42
CA GLU A 491 -11.75 -61.71 -1.25
C GLU A 491 -12.00 -61.44 0.26
N HIS A 492 -13.15 -60.84 0.56
CA HIS A 492 -13.92 -60.92 1.81
C HIS A 492 -13.37 -60.25 3.07
N GLU A 493 -13.95 -59.14 3.55
CA GLU A 493 -15.33 -58.86 4.01
C GLU A 493 -15.44 -58.85 5.55
N HIS A 494 -16.33 -57.96 6.00
CA HIS A 494 -16.93 -57.79 7.33
C HIS A 494 -16.11 -57.01 8.37
N VAL A 495 -16.38 -55.72 8.59
CA VAL A 495 -17.59 -55.11 9.22
C VAL A 495 -17.75 -55.58 10.67
N HIS A 496 -17.49 -54.70 11.64
CA HIS A 496 -18.53 -54.14 12.52
C HIS A 496 -17.93 -53.15 13.53
N HIS A 497 -18.58 -51.99 13.58
CA HIS A 497 -18.53 -50.99 14.64
C HIS A 497 -18.59 -51.58 16.06
N HIS A 498 -17.90 -50.94 17.01
CA HIS A 498 -18.55 -50.44 18.21
C HIS A 498 -17.70 -49.35 18.88
N GLU A 499 -18.28 -48.15 18.91
CA GLU A 499 -17.96 -47.10 19.87
C GLU A 499 -18.12 -47.60 21.31
N CYS A 500 -17.29 -47.11 22.24
CA CYS A 500 -17.76 -46.54 23.50
C CYS A 500 -16.60 -45.94 24.32
N ASN A 501 -16.77 -44.65 24.62
CA ASN A 501 -16.13 -43.90 25.70
C ASN A 501 -16.20 -44.62 27.05
N HIS A 502 -15.15 -44.50 27.86
CA HIS A 502 -15.13 -43.70 29.11
C HIS A 502 -13.97 -44.12 30.03
N ASP A 503 -13.12 -43.13 30.31
CA ASP A 503 -12.67 -42.64 31.62
C ASP A 503 -12.31 -43.55 32.81
N TYR A 504 -11.29 -43.04 33.50
CA TYR A 504 -10.83 -43.24 34.89
C TYR A 504 -9.74 -44.29 35.19
N GLU A 505 -8.53 -43.74 35.32
CA GLU A 505 -7.61 -43.83 36.47
C GLU A 505 -7.42 -45.20 37.16
N HIS A 506 -6.19 -45.71 37.12
CA HIS A 506 -5.44 -45.94 38.37
C HIS A 506 -3.94 -46.20 38.12
N ASP A 507 -3.17 -45.28 38.67
CA ASP A 507 -1.83 -45.39 39.26
C ASP A 507 -1.42 -46.82 39.67
N GLN A 508 -0.30 -47.33 39.15
CA GLN A 508 0.64 -48.17 39.87
C GLN A 508 2.06 -47.92 39.36
N GLY A 509 2.85 -47.21 40.17
CA GLY A 509 4.29 -47.31 40.11
C GLY A 509 4.75 -48.70 40.54
N HIS A 510 5.81 -49.18 39.90
CA HIS A 510 6.80 -50.03 40.55
C HIS A 510 8.16 -49.76 39.92
N ASP A 511 9.06 -49.33 40.80
CA ASP A 511 10.51 -49.39 40.66
C ASP A 511 10.95 -50.77 40.17
N ASP A 512 11.99 -50.81 39.34
CA ASP A 512 13.14 -51.68 39.60
C ASP A 512 14.34 -51.22 38.76
N ASP A 513 15.33 -50.72 39.51
CA ASP A 513 16.71 -50.56 39.09
C ASP A 513 17.32 -51.92 38.73
N GLN A 514 17.94 -52.04 37.55
CA GLN A 514 19.11 -52.90 37.43
C GLN A 514 20.04 -52.45 36.29
N GLU A 515 21.25 -52.10 36.71
CA GLU A 515 22.43 -51.76 35.92
C GLU A 515 22.94 -52.91 35.03
N CYS A 516 23.81 -52.52 34.08
CA CYS A 516 24.82 -53.31 33.35
C CYS A 516 24.31 -54.16 32.16
N GLU A 517 24.93 -54.19 30.99
CA GLU A 517 26.33 -54.02 30.63
C GLU A 517 26.40 -53.73 29.11
N CYS A 518 27.40 -52.95 28.71
CA CYS A 518 27.71 -52.68 27.30
C CYS A 518 28.39 -53.90 26.66
N GLU A 519 27.90 -54.35 25.51
CA GLU A 519 28.72 -55.02 24.49
C GLU A 519 28.35 -54.48 23.10
N CYS A 520 29.37 -53.90 22.46
CA CYS A 520 29.35 -53.47 21.07
C CYS A 520 29.43 -54.71 20.16
N ASP A 521 28.72 -54.74 19.03
CA ASP A 521 29.33 -54.94 17.71
C ASP A 521 28.34 -55.05 16.54
N HIS A 522 28.59 -54.19 15.54
CA HIS A 522 28.48 -54.38 14.08
C HIS A 522 27.13 -54.39 13.33
N ASP A 523 26.97 -53.29 12.57
CA ASP A 523 26.66 -53.23 11.13
C ASP A 523 25.29 -53.66 10.61
N HIS A 524 24.38 -52.69 10.46
CA HIS A 524 23.51 -52.63 9.27
C HIS A 524 23.34 -51.18 8.78
N HIS A 525 23.91 -50.93 7.60
CA HIS A 525 23.72 -49.74 6.78
C HIS A 525 22.24 -49.47 6.48
N HIS A 526 21.70 -48.38 7.01
CA HIS A 526 20.52 -47.73 6.43
C HIS A 526 20.95 -46.43 5.75
N HIS A 527 21.08 -46.50 4.43
CA HIS A 527 21.15 -45.35 3.55
C HIS A 527 19.84 -44.56 3.66
N HIS A 528 19.84 -43.46 4.41
CA HIS A 528 18.86 -42.40 4.22
C HIS A 528 19.17 -41.69 2.91
N HIS A 529 18.41 -42.02 1.87
CA HIS A 529 18.35 -41.23 0.65
C HIS A 529 17.72 -39.87 0.98
N HIS A 530 18.55 -38.85 1.11
CA HIS A 530 18.14 -37.47 0.89
C HIS A 530 17.77 -37.31 -0.58
N HIS A 531 16.48 -37.40 -0.89
CA HIS A 531 15.98 -36.92 -2.17
C HIS A 531 15.87 -35.39 -2.13
N HIS A 532 16.42 -34.78 -3.18
CA HIS A 532 16.41 -33.36 -3.46
C HIS A 532 14.98 -32.79 -3.56
N HIS A 533 14.55 -31.96 -2.61
CA HIS A 533 13.33 -31.13 -2.69
C HIS A 533 13.55 -29.80 -3.46
N HIS A 534 14.48 -29.77 -4.42
CA HIS A 534 14.77 -28.52 -5.18
C HIS A 534 13.86 -28.31 -6.40
N HIS A 535 12.98 -29.25 -6.73
CA HIS A 535 12.13 -29.21 -7.94
C HIS A 535 10.65 -28.88 -7.68
N GLU A 536 10.19 -28.86 -6.43
CA GLU A 536 8.77 -28.63 -6.08
C GLU A 536 8.44 -27.13 -6.06
N TYR A 537 9.30 -26.31 -5.47
CA TYR A 537 9.08 -24.86 -5.29
C TYR A 537 8.96 -24.03 -6.58
N ALA A 538 9.51 -24.50 -7.70
CA ALA A 538 9.43 -23.80 -8.99
C ALA A 538 8.11 -24.06 -9.72
N HIS A 539 7.44 -25.19 -9.41
CA HIS A 539 6.09 -25.47 -9.87
C HIS A 539 5.08 -24.66 -9.04
N ASP A 540 5.23 -24.67 -7.70
CA ASP A 540 4.39 -23.90 -6.78
C ASP A 540 4.39 -22.40 -7.12
N TYR A 541 5.51 -21.76 -7.47
CA TYR A 541 5.51 -20.33 -7.79
C TYR A 541 4.65 -19.94 -9.02
N VAL A 542 4.54 -20.81 -10.02
CA VAL A 542 3.71 -20.57 -11.21
C VAL A 542 2.28 -21.00 -10.95
N GLU A 543 2.08 -22.04 -10.12
CA GLU A 543 0.78 -22.59 -9.70
C GLU A 543 0.07 -21.71 -8.65
N ASP A 544 0.80 -21.05 -7.76
CA ASP A 544 0.33 -20.03 -6.82
C ASP A 544 -0.19 -18.77 -7.54
N ILE A 545 0.29 -18.48 -8.76
CA ILE A 545 -0.29 -17.43 -9.62
C ILE A 545 -1.65 -17.88 -10.20
N ILE A 546 -1.92 -19.19 -10.20
CA ILE A 546 -3.04 -19.88 -10.85
C ILE A 546 -4.18 -20.23 -9.87
N ASP A 547 -3.89 -20.62 -8.62
CA ASP A 547 -4.88 -21.20 -7.68
C ASP A 547 -5.83 -20.20 -6.97
N ASP A 548 -5.68 -18.89 -7.19
CA ASP A 548 -6.56 -17.86 -6.62
C ASP A 548 -7.89 -17.66 -7.40
N GLU A 549 -8.26 -18.54 -8.34
CA GLU A 549 -9.51 -18.40 -9.12
C GLU A 549 -10.76 -18.97 -8.40
N ASP A 550 -10.58 -19.71 -7.28
CA ASP A 550 -11.65 -20.39 -6.52
C ASP A 550 -11.98 -19.73 -5.15
N ALA A 551 -11.51 -18.50 -4.88
CA ALA A 551 -11.86 -17.79 -3.65
C ALA A 551 -13.32 -17.26 -3.73
N ASP A 552 -14.12 -17.50 -2.68
CA ASP A 552 -15.50 -16.98 -2.56
C ASP A 552 -15.52 -15.45 -2.73
N ASP A 553 -15.95 -14.99 -3.91
CA ASP A 553 -15.81 -13.62 -4.43
C ASP A 553 -16.82 -12.59 -3.84
N ASP A 554 -17.68 -12.99 -2.92
CA ASP A 554 -18.79 -12.15 -2.41
C ASP A 554 -18.35 -11.02 -1.44
N GLU A 555 -17.07 -10.97 -1.02
CA GLU A 555 -16.53 -9.94 -0.10
C GLU A 555 -15.45 -9.02 -0.72
N SER A 556 -15.14 -9.17 -2.01
CA SER A 556 -13.92 -8.62 -2.64
C SER A 556 -13.81 -7.08 -2.70
N TYR A 557 -14.86 -6.32 -2.39
CA TYR A 557 -14.86 -4.86 -2.57
C TYR A 557 -15.26 -4.02 -1.36
N GLY A 558 -15.51 -4.62 -0.19
CA GLY A 558 -16.03 -3.84 0.94
C GLY A 558 -15.76 -4.33 2.36
N GLU A 559 -15.28 -5.56 2.58
CA GLU A 559 -15.34 -6.12 3.94
C GLU A 559 -14.19 -7.06 4.34
N GLY A 560 -13.02 -6.93 3.71
CA GLY A 560 -11.80 -7.40 4.38
C GLY A 560 -11.57 -6.53 5.63
N PRO A 561 -11.35 -7.08 6.84
CA PRO A 561 -11.11 -6.25 8.01
C PRO A 561 -9.98 -5.28 7.68
N LEU A 562 -10.21 -3.98 7.84
CA LEU A 562 -9.18 -2.94 7.77
C LEU A 562 -8.20 -3.20 8.92
N THR A 563 -7.27 -4.12 8.67
CA THR A 563 -6.37 -4.65 9.68
C THR A 563 -5.35 -3.56 10.03
N GLY A 564 -5.45 -3.02 11.23
CA GLY A 564 -4.46 -2.10 11.79
C GLY A 564 -4.82 -0.62 11.72
N LEU A 565 -4.54 0.06 12.82
CA LEU A 565 -4.88 1.46 13.11
C LEU A 565 -4.60 2.48 11.98
N LEU A 566 -3.46 2.38 11.30
CA LEU A 566 -3.04 3.39 10.33
C LEU A 566 -3.67 3.22 8.94
N THR A 567 -4.30 2.07 8.67
CA THR A 567 -4.88 1.76 7.35
C THR A 567 -6.09 2.62 7.02
N GLU A 568 -6.80 3.14 8.02
CA GLU A 568 -7.93 4.05 7.86
C GLU A 568 -7.52 5.49 7.53
N VAL A 569 -6.27 5.87 7.84
CA VAL A 569 -5.84 7.27 7.74
C VAL A 569 -5.94 7.82 6.30
N PRO A 570 -5.60 7.07 5.23
CA PRO A 570 -5.82 7.49 3.86
C PRO A 570 -7.29 7.77 3.50
N ASN A 571 -8.24 7.07 4.12
CA ASN A 571 -9.68 7.29 3.89
C ASN A 571 -10.21 8.53 4.64
N ILE A 572 -9.50 8.99 5.67
CA ILE A 572 -9.90 10.12 6.52
C ILE A 572 -9.31 11.46 6.04
N LEU A 573 -8.04 11.46 5.64
CA LEU A 573 -7.25 12.68 5.44
C LEU A 573 -7.17 13.12 3.97
N ASP A 574 -7.23 14.43 3.75
CA ASP A 574 -7.02 15.01 2.43
C ASP A 574 -5.53 15.01 2.02
N PRO A 575 -5.21 15.22 0.73
CA PRO A 575 -3.82 15.29 0.23
C PRO A 575 -2.84 16.17 1.02
N LYS A 576 -3.28 17.33 1.50
CA LYS A 576 -2.40 18.23 2.27
C LYS A 576 -2.14 17.77 3.71
N GLN A 577 -2.96 16.83 4.20
CA GLN A 577 -2.97 16.39 5.60
C GLN A 577 -2.20 15.07 5.78
N ILE A 578 -2.23 14.18 4.79
CA ILE A 578 -1.67 12.82 4.86
C ILE A 578 -0.14 12.75 4.75
N GLU A 579 0.54 13.85 4.41
CA GLU A 579 2.00 13.89 4.18
C GLU A 579 2.80 13.30 5.35
N ALA A 580 2.36 13.54 6.59
CA ALA A 580 3.03 13.04 7.78
C ALA A 580 3.07 11.49 7.83
N LEU A 581 1.98 10.82 7.42
CA LEU A 581 1.92 9.35 7.37
C LEU A 581 2.97 8.80 6.40
N HIS A 582 3.01 9.35 5.19
CA HIS A 582 3.98 8.97 4.15
C HIS A 582 5.42 9.18 4.63
N MET A 583 5.68 10.29 5.32
CA MET A 583 7.00 10.59 5.89
C MET A 583 7.38 9.63 7.02
N ILE A 584 6.44 9.21 7.88
CA ILE A 584 6.70 8.19 8.91
C ILE A 584 7.13 6.88 8.25
N VAL A 585 6.32 6.36 7.32
CA VAL A 585 6.60 5.09 6.61
C VAL A 585 7.98 5.14 5.97
N LYS A 586 8.21 6.17 5.14
CA LYS A 586 9.52 6.42 4.50
C LYS A 586 10.64 6.45 5.52
N SER A 587 10.52 7.24 6.58
CA SER A 587 11.59 7.41 7.57
C SER A 587 11.95 6.11 8.28
N CYS A 588 11.01 5.17 8.38
CA CYS A 588 11.24 3.91 9.06
C CYS A 588 11.93 2.88 8.15
N ILE A 589 11.57 2.80 6.87
CA ILE A 589 12.06 1.75 5.97
C ILE A 589 13.18 2.19 5.02
N LEU A 590 13.34 3.50 4.79
CA LEU A 590 14.38 4.06 3.92
C LEU A 590 15.58 4.61 4.74
N ASP A 591 16.78 4.41 4.21
CA ASP A 591 18.03 4.82 4.86
C ASP A 591 18.69 6.03 4.17
N ASN A 592 18.36 7.25 4.60
CA ASN A 592 18.99 8.45 4.05
C ASN A 592 20.32 8.85 4.73
N ALA A 593 20.65 8.24 5.87
CA ALA A 593 21.78 8.67 6.70
C ALA A 593 22.74 7.54 7.10
N GLY A 594 22.35 6.26 6.89
CA GLY A 594 23.16 5.12 7.25
C GLY A 594 23.24 4.94 8.76
N SER A 595 22.30 4.24 9.39
CA SER A 595 22.49 3.81 10.80
C SER A 595 23.61 2.77 10.95
N GLY A 596 24.13 2.27 9.82
CA GLY A 596 25.13 1.21 9.76
C GLY A 596 24.52 -0.18 9.96
N LEU A 597 25.39 -1.17 10.10
CA LEU A 597 24.99 -2.52 10.47
C LEU A 597 24.99 -2.66 12.00
N THR A 598 24.07 -3.46 12.54
CA THR A 598 24.08 -3.82 13.96
C THR A 598 25.30 -4.69 14.29
N ARG A 599 25.51 -4.95 15.58
CA ARG A 599 26.56 -5.87 16.06
C ARG A 599 26.46 -7.26 15.44
N ALA A 600 25.25 -7.67 15.05
CA ALA A 600 24.93 -8.93 14.38
C ALA A 600 25.03 -8.85 12.84
N GLY A 601 25.51 -7.73 12.28
CA GLY A 601 25.63 -7.52 10.84
C GLY A 601 24.30 -7.25 10.11
N GLU A 602 23.21 -7.00 10.84
CA GLU A 602 21.91 -6.72 10.23
C GLU A 602 21.73 -5.24 9.89
N ASN A 603 20.96 -4.94 8.85
CA ASN A 603 20.51 -3.59 8.58
C ASN A 603 19.08 -3.44 9.12
N LEU A 604 18.88 -2.56 10.09
CA LEU A 604 17.57 -2.40 10.75
C LEU A 604 16.52 -1.79 9.82
N GLN A 605 16.91 -0.97 8.85
CA GLN A 605 16.01 -0.42 7.85
C GLN A 605 15.43 -1.53 6.97
N LYS A 606 16.29 -2.44 6.47
CA LYS A 606 15.84 -3.63 5.73
C LYS A 606 14.97 -4.53 6.59
N THR A 607 15.27 -4.66 7.87
CA THR A 607 14.46 -5.45 8.81
C THR A 607 13.08 -4.84 9.00
N ARG A 608 12.96 -3.52 9.15
CA ARG A 608 11.68 -2.81 9.20
C ARG A 608 10.92 -2.88 7.88
N CYS A 609 11.63 -2.84 6.75
CA CYS A 609 11.06 -3.07 5.43
C CYS A 609 10.44 -4.47 5.31
N ARG A 610 11.12 -5.50 5.84
CA ARG A 610 10.58 -6.87 5.92
C ARG A 610 9.37 -6.96 6.84
N MET A 611 9.43 -6.39 8.05
CA MET A 611 8.28 -6.31 8.96
C MET A 611 7.07 -5.67 8.29
N PHE A 612 7.28 -4.59 7.54
CA PHE A 612 6.22 -3.85 6.87
C PHE A 612 5.46 -4.66 5.82
N LEU A 613 6.06 -5.71 5.24
CA LEU A 613 5.38 -6.59 4.29
C LEU A 613 5.03 -7.97 4.85
N ALA A 614 5.71 -8.42 5.91
CA ALA A 614 5.39 -9.70 6.56
C ALA A 614 4.05 -9.66 7.32
N LEU A 615 3.63 -8.48 7.77
CA LEU A 615 2.44 -8.30 8.60
C LEU A 615 1.30 -7.70 7.78
N ASP A 616 0.08 -8.21 8.00
CA ASP A 616 -1.11 -7.80 7.24
C ASP A 616 -1.41 -6.31 7.40
N CYS A 617 -1.23 -5.74 8.59
CA CYS A 617 -1.39 -4.30 8.82
C CYS A 617 -0.47 -3.46 7.93
N GLY A 618 0.75 -3.94 7.67
CA GLY A 618 1.70 -3.25 6.81
C GLY A 618 1.36 -3.38 5.32
N LYS A 619 0.94 -4.58 4.88
CA LYS A 619 0.42 -4.82 3.51
C LYS A 619 -0.82 -3.97 3.22
N SER A 620 -1.79 -3.97 4.13
CA SER A 620 -2.99 -3.15 4.06
C SER A 620 -2.65 -1.66 4.04
N LEU A 621 -1.73 -1.19 4.88
CA LEU A 621 -1.30 0.22 4.86
C LEU A 621 -0.66 0.61 3.52
N LEU A 622 0.19 -0.25 2.95
CA LEU A 622 0.76 0.00 1.61
C LEU A 622 -0.34 0.09 0.54
N ARG A 623 -1.33 -0.81 0.58
CA ARG A 623 -2.48 -0.80 -0.35
C ARG A 623 -3.21 0.52 -0.29
N GLU A 624 -3.65 0.95 0.88
CA GLU A 624 -4.43 2.18 1.05
C GLU A 624 -3.62 3.43 0.66
N MET A 625 -2.31 3.45 0.89
CA MET A 625 -1.44 4.53 0.40
C MET A 625 -1.36 4.59 -1.13
N LEU A 626 -1.34 3.43 -1.81
CA LEU A 626 -1.31 3.37 -3.28
C LEU A 626 -2.69 3.70 -3.88
N VAL A 627 -3.78 3.19 -3.29
CA VAL A 627 -5.15 3.56 -3.66
C VAL A 627 -5.38 5.05 -3.49
N PHE A 628 -4.88 5.66 -2.41
CA PHE A 628 -4.94 7.10 -2.21
C PHE A 628 -4.31 7.89 -3.36
N ILE A 629 -3.16 7.44 -3.88
CA ILE A 629 -2.49 8.07 -5.02
C ILE A 629 -3.33 7.92 -6.30
N ALA A 630 -4.00 6.79 -6.49
CA ALA A 630 -4.91 6.54 -7.62
C ALA A 630 -6.14 7.47 -7.54
N VAL A 631 -6.89 7.40 -6.44
CA VAL A 631 -8.15 8.14 -6.23
C VAL A 631 -7.95 9.65 -6.32
N TRP A 632 -6.85 10.15 -5.77
CA TRP A 632 -6.55 11.59 -5.78
C TRP A 632 -5.67 12.02 -6.96
N GLU A 633 -5.51 11.15 -7.96
CA GLU A 633 -4.76 11.35 -9.20
C GLU A 633 -3.44 12.11 -8.97
N LYS A 634 -2.64 11.64 -8.01
CA LYS A 634 -1.41 12.34 -7.65
C LYS A 634 -0.40 12.24 -8.78
N ASP A 635 0.08 13.40 -9.23
CA ASP A 635 1.11 13.52 -10.24
C ASP A 635 2.52 13.27 -9.67
N GLU A 636 3.49 13.13 -10.57
CA GLU A 636 4.90 12.88 -10.23
C GLU A 636 5.57 14.07 -9.49
N GLN A 637 5.00 15.27 -9.57
CA GLN A 637 5.52 16.46 -8.91
C GLN A 637 5.07 16.56 -7.45
N SER A 638 3.99 15.86 -7.09
CA SER A 638 3.46 15.85 -5.75
C SER A 638 4.44 15.19 -4.76
N LEU A 639 4.54 15.78 -3.56
CA LEU A 639 5.40 15.26 -2.49
C LEU A 639 5.03 13.81 -2.13
N ILE A 640 3.72 13.50 -2.10
CA ILE A 640 3.20 12.16 -1.80
C ILE A 640 3.76 11.15 -2.80
N PHE A 641 3.66 11.42 -4.10
CA PHE A 641 4.19 10.52 -5.13
C PHE A 641 5.69 10.32 -4.95
N GLN A 642 6.47 11.39 -4.82
CA GLN A 642 7.93 11.32 -4.66
C GLN A 642 8.37 10.57 -3.40
N VAL A 643 7.63 10.70 -2.30
CA VAL A 643 7.87 9.98 -1.06
C VAL A 643 7.52 8.50 -1.20
N THR A 644 6.41 8.17 -1.87
CA THR A 644 6.02 6.79 -2.13
C THR A 644 6.94 6.09 -3.12
N THR A 645 7.46 6.78 -4.14
CA THR A 645 8.51 6.22 -5.03
C THR A 645 9.72 5.79 -4.20
N GLN A 646 10.17 6.62 -3.26
CA GLN A 646 11.27 6.28 -2.35
C GLN A 646 10.95 5.09 -1.43
N ILE A 647 9.68 4.90 -1.03
CA ILE A 647 9.23 3.72 -0.30
C ILE A 647 9.35 2.48 -1.20
N VAL A 648 8.84 2.54 -2.44
CA VAL A 648 8.93 1.44 -3.41
C VAL A 648 10.39 1.10 -3.76
N GLU A 649 11.29 2.09 -3.84
CA GLU A 649 12.74 1.87 -3.98
C GLU A 649 13.31 1.05 -2.81
N ALA A 650 12.87 1.30 -1.57
CA ALA A 650 13.31 0.53 -0.41
C ALA A 650 12.79 -0.93 -0.44
N LEU A 651 11.57 -1.13 -0.94
CA LEU A 651 11.01 -2.47 -1.19
C LEU A 651 11.82 -3.20 -2.26
N HIS A 652 12.18 -2.52 -3.36
CA HIS A 652 13.03 -3.05 -4.42
C HIS A 652 14.40 -3.50 -3.92
N HIS A 653 15.07 -2.66 -3.12
CA HIS A 653 16.37 -2.99 -2.52
C HIS A 653 16.31 -4.19 -1.56
N SER A 654 15.11 -4.55 -1.10
CA SER A 654 14.85 -5.72 -0.25
C SER A 654 14.29 -6.91 -1.04
N ALA A 655 14.15 -6.77 -2.38
CA ALA A 655 13.57 -7.75 -3.31
C ALA A 655 12.15 -8.19 -2.96
N LEU A 656 11.35 -7.24 -2.47
CA LEU A 656 9.98 -7.48 -1.99
C LEU A 656 8.89 -6.91 -2.90
N ILE A 657 9.23 -6.26 -4.03
CA ILE A 657 8.20 -5.79 -4.98
C ILE A 657 7.35 -6.95 -5.52
N PRO A 658 7.91 -8.11 -5.93
CA PRO A 658 7.09 -9.24 -6.36
C PRO A 658 6.08 -9.70 -5.31
N TYR A 659 6.51 -9.85 -4.06
CA TYR A 659 5.63 -10.21 -2.96
C TYR A 659 4.56 -9.14 -2.70
N ALA A 660 4.94 -7.86 -2.71
CA ALA A 660 3.99 -6.76 -2.57
C ALA A 660 2.97 -6.74 -3.72
N TRP A 661 3.39 -6.98 -4.96
CA TRP A 661 2.50 -7.02 -6.13
C TRP A 661 1.42 -8.09 -5.98
N ASN A 662 1.79 -9.29 -5.55
CA ASN A 662 0.85 -10.38 -5.31
C ASN A 662 -0.09 -10.05 -4.13
N SER A 663 0.47 -9.51 -3.04
CA SER A 663 -0.30 -9.13 -1.84
C SER A 663 -1.30 -7.98 -2.05
N LEU A 664 -1.10 -7.16 -3.07
CA LEU A 664 -1.96 -6.00 -3.40
C LEU A 664 -3.04 -6.34 -4.43
N ARG A 665 -3.10 -7.59 -4.89
CA ARG A 665 -4.05 -8.04 -5.89
C ARG A 665 -5.46 -8.12 -5.31
N ILE A 666 -6.43 -7.77 -6.14
CA ILE A 666 -7.85 -8.03 -5.89
C ILE A 666 -8.25 -9.09 -6.93
N PRO A 667 -8.68 -10.31 -6.55
CA PRO A 667 -8.88 -11.43 -7.48
C PRO A 667 -9.77 -11.10 -8.68
N LYS A 668 -10.84 -10.34 -8.46
CA LYS A 668 -11.78 -9.87 -9.50
C LYS A 668 -11.16 -8.92 -10.54
N ASP A 669 -10.14 -8.15 -10.15
CA ASP A 669 -9.50 -7.19 -11.04
C ASP A 669 -8.41 -7.85 -11.88
N ILE A 670 -8.37 -7.55 -13.19
CA ILE A 670 -7.22 -7.90 -14.04
C ILE A 670 -5.94 -7.25 -13.47
N ILE A 671 -6.04 -5.96 -13.09
CA ILE A 671 -5.02 -5.20 -12.37
C ILE A 671 -5.72 -4.27 -11.38
N SER A 672 -5.37 -4.37 -10.10
CA SER A 672 -5.97 -3.53 -9.07
C SER A 672 -5.46 -2.08 -9.15
N PRO A 673 -6.21 -1.08 -8.64
CA PRO A 673 -5.73 0.31 -8.57
C PRO A 673 -4.38 0.46 -7.85
N ALA A 674 -4.16 -0.33 -6.79
CA ALA A 674 -2.89 -0.34 -6.05
C ALA A 674 -1.74 -0.89 -6.91
N GLN A 675 -1.97 -1.97 -7.65
CA GLN A 675 -1.00 -2.53 -8.59
C GLN A 675 -0.66 -1.56 -9.72
N THR A 676 -1.65 -0.89 -10.31
CA THR A 676 -1.44 0.13 -11.34
C THR A 676 -0.53 1.25 -10.84
N VAL A 677 -0.78 1.77 -9.63
CA VAL A 677 0.09 2.81 -9.05
C VAL A 677 1.48 2.26 -8.71
N LEU A 678 1.58 1.04 -8.17
CA LEU A 678 2.87 0.41 -7.90
C LEU A 678 3.72 0.32 -9.18
N LEU A 679 3.14 -0.15 -10.29
CA LEU A 679 3.83 -0.22 -11.58
C LEU A 679 4.21 1.17 -12.11
N ARG A 680 3.34 2.17 -11.92
CA ARG A 680 3.65 3.57 -12.28
C ARG A 680 4.85 4.12 -11.50
N LEU A 681 4.92 3.84 -10.20
CA LEU A 681 6.05 4.23 -9.35
C LEU A 681 7.34 3.50 -9.74
N VAL A 682 7.26 2.20 -10.03
CA VAL A 682 8.40 1.43 -10.57
C VAL A 682 8.85 2.02 -11.89
N ASN A 683 7.94 2.32 -12.82
CA ASN A 683 8.29 2.93 -14.10
C ASN A 683 9.03 4.26 -13.92
N HIS A 684 8.56 5.10 -13.00
CA HIS A 684 9.23 6.35 -12.64
C HIS A 684 10.66 6.11 -12.10
N MET A 685 10.88 5.07 -11.28
CA MET A 685 12.22 4.69 -10.83
C MET A 685 13.16 4.33 -12.00
N PHE A 686 12.66 3.59 -13.00
CA PHE A 686 13.44 3.24 -14.18
C PHE A 686 13.75 4.47 -15.06
N ARG A 687 12.78 5.36 -15.28
CA ARG A 687 13.03 6.64 -15.99
C ARG A 687 14.07 7.50 -15.30
N ALA A 688 14.01 7.59 -13.97
CA ALA A 688 14.99 8.33 -13.19
C ALA A 688 16.41 7.76 -13.32
N ARG A 689 16.55 6.44 -13.53
CA ARG A 689 17.83 5.75 -13.77
C ARG A 689 18.36 6.01 -15.18
N VAL A 690 17.51 5.98 -16.21
CA VAL A 690 17.88 6.31 -17.61
C VAL A 690 18.51 7.71 -17.71
N ASN A 691 17.99 8.66 -16.95
CA ASN A 691 18.53 10.03 -16.92
C ASN A 691 19.82 10.18 -16.11
N ASN A 692 20.17 9.21 -15.25
CA ASN A 692 21.28 9.26 -14.29
C ASN A 692 22.25 8.06 -14.42
N SER A 693 22.51 7.60 -15.65
CA SER A 693 23.27 6.37 -15.95
C SER A 693 24.73 6.32 -15.47
N SER A 694 25.29 7.43 -14.94
CA SER A 694 26.71 7.54 -14.59
C SER A 694 27.11 6.91 -13.24
N CYS A 695 26.15 6.42 -12.44
CA CYS A 695 26.40 5.98 -11.05
C CYS A 695 25.87 4.59 -10.68
N GLN A 696 25.37 3.77 -11.61
CA GLN A 696 24.76 2.48 -11.26
C GLN A 696 25.80 1.37 -10.99
N GLU A 697 25.72 0.72 -9.83
CA GLU A 697 26.49 -0.48 -9.53
C GLU A 697 25.96 -1.68 -10.32
N THR A 698 26.85 -2.57 -10.78
CA THR A 698 26.48 -3.79 -11.54
C THR A 698 25.45 -4.67 -10.82
N LYS A 699 25.44 -4.65 -9.48
CA LYS A 699 24.48 -5.39 -8.65
C LYS A 699 23.06 -4.83 -8.72
N ASP A 700 22.92 -3.51 -8.85
CA ASP A 700 21.61 -2.88 -8.94
C ASP A 700 20.99 -3.14 -10.31
N ASN A 701 21.81 -3.14 -11.37
CA ASN A 701 21.38 -3.48 -12.72
C ASN A 701 20.87 -4.94 -12.82
N ALA A 702 21.53 -5.88 -12.14
CA ALA A 702 21.08 -7.27 -12.08
C ALA A 702 19.72 -7.43 -11.35
N ARG A 703 19.45 -6.64 -10.30
CA ARG A 703 18.14 -6.63 -9.62
C ARG A 703 17.06 -6.02 -10.48
N ASP A 704 17.37 -4.95 -11.20
CA ASP A 704 16.43 -4.30 -12.13
C ASP A 704 15.98 -5.29 -13.22
N ILE A 705 16.91 -6.07 -13.79
CA ILE A 705 16.58 -7.11 -14.78
C ILE A 705 15.67 -8.20 -14.19
N LYS A 706 15.91 -8.63 -12.94
CA LYS A 706 15.05 -9.61 -12.25
C LYS A 706 13.64 -9.06 -12.00
N LEU A 707 13.52 -7.77 -11.68
CA LEU A 707 12.22 -7.12 -11.55
C LEU A 707 11.49 -7.00 -12.90
N VAL A 708 12.20 -6.70 -13.99
CA VAL A 708 11.63 -6.72 -15.35
C VAL A 708 11.19 -8.14 -15.73
N HIS A 709 11.98 -9.15 -15.40
CA HIS A 709 11.63 -10.57 -15.59
C HIS A 709 10.31 -10.90 -14.90
N TYR A 710 10.16 -10.51 -13.63
CA TYR A 710 8.93 -10.71 -12.86
C TYR A 710 7.71 -10.07 -13.54
N PHE A 711 7.78 -8.78 -13.85
CA PHE A 711 6.66 -8.06 -14.47
C PHE A 711 6.32 -8.59 -15.86
N LEU A 712 7.31 -8.95 -16.68
CA LEU A 712 7.03 -9.54 -18.00
C LEU A 712 6.42 -10.94 -17.86
N SER A 713 6.88 -11.73 -16.88
CA SER A 713 6.30 -13.05 -16.61
C SER A 713 4.82 -12.94 -16.23
N PHE A 714 4.47 -12.00 -15.34
CA PHE A 714 3.08 -11.73 -14.95
C PHE A 714 2.24 -11.15 -16.09
N PHE A 715 2.82 -10.23 -16.88
CA PHE A 715 2.20 -9.67 -18.08
C PHE A 715 1.80 -10.77 -19.07
N ARG A 716 2.70 -11.73 -19.30
CA ARG A 716 2.50 -12.85 -20.21
C ARG A 716 1.53 -13.91 -19.68
N SER A 717 1.62 -14.26 -18.40
CA SER A 717 0.85 -15.36 -17.83
C SER A 717 -0.60 -14.98 -17.49
N ARG A 718 -0.86 -13.69 -17.26
CA ARG A 718 -2.14 -13.20 -16.74
C ARG A 718 -2.72 -12.03 -17.51
N ILE A 719 -2.00 -10.90 -17.57
CA ILE A 719 -2.57 -9.64 -18.10
C ILE A 719 -2.94 -9.76 -19.58
N VAL A 720 -2.02 -10.25 -20.40
CA VAL A 720 -2.23 -10.42 -21.84
C VAL A 720 -3.34 -11.43 -22.13
N PRO A 721 -3.35 -12.66 -21.55
CA PRO A 721 -4.45 -13.61 -21.69
C PRO A 721 -5.83 -13.03 -21.36
N GLU A 722 -5.96 -12.34 -20.22
CA GLU A 722 -7.25 -11.80 -19.76
C GLU A 722 -7.76 -10.66 -20.64
N CYS A 723 -6.90 -9.67 -20.95
CA CYS A 723 -7.28 -8.59 -21.87
C CYS A 723 -7.61 -9.12 -23.28
N ALA A 724 -6.82 -10.07 -23.80
CA ALA A 724 -7.06 -10.64 -25.12
C ALA A 724 -8.31 -11.51 -25.18
N ALA A 725 -8.71 -12.15 -24.07
CA ALA A 725 -9.99 -12.85 -23.95
C ALA A 725 -11.19 -11.89 -24.03
N LEU A 726 -11.14 -10.75 -23.32
CA LEU A 726 -12.16 -9.69 -23.44
C LEU A 726 -12.26 -9.17 -24.88
N MET A 727 -11.13 -8.86 -25.51
CA MET A 727 -11.10 -8.40 -26.91
C MET A 727 -11.63 -9.45 -27.88
N HIS A 728 -11.40 -10.74 -27.60
CA HIS A 728 -11.95 -11.84 -28.39
C HIS A 728 -13.47 -11.90 -28.28
N LEU A 729 -14.03 -11.75 -27.07
CA LEU A 729 -15.48 -11.70 -26.89
C LEU A 729 -16.10 -10.46 -27.57
N GLN A 730 -15.43 -9.30 -27.52
CA GLN A 730 -15.85 -8.12 -28.30
C GLN A 730 -15.90 -8.43 -29.81
N ALA A 731 -14.94 -9.20 -30.33
CA ALA A 731 -14.92 -9.63 -31.73
C ALA A 731 -16.09 -10.58 -32.06
N GLN A 732 -16.37 -11.56 -31.19
CA GLN A 732 -17.48 -12.50 -31.38
C GLN A 732 -18.84 -11.78 -31.38
N ILE A 733 -19.06 -10.85 -30.46
CA ILE A 733 -20.28 -10.04 -30.40
C ILE A 733 -20.41 -9.17 -31.65
N ARG A 734 -19.29 -8.58 -32.11
CA ARG A 734 -19.25 -7.76 -33.33
C ARG A 734 -19.58 -8.56 -34.59
N GLU A 735 -19.19 -9.83 -34.65
CA GLU A 735 -19.47 -10.76 -35.74
C GLU A 735 -20.86 -11.42 -35.63
N GLU A 736 -21.68 -11.01 -34.65
CA GLU A 736 -23.01 -11.57 -34.36
C GLU A 736 -22.97 -13.06 -33.98
N ASN A 737 -21.83 -13.55 -33.48
CA ASN A 737 -21.65 -14.93 -33.00
C ASN A 737 -22.07 -15.12 -31.53
N CYS A 738 -22.11 -14.04 -30.74
CA CYS A 738 -22.48 -14.00 -29.32
C CYS A 738 -23.42 -12.83 -29.03
N ASP A 739 -24.26 -12.94 -28.00
CA ASP A 739 -25.19 -11.86 -27.63
C ASP A 739 -24.46 -10.80 -26.78
N PRO A 740 -24.73 -9.48 -26.99
CA PRO A 740 -24.12 -8.43 -26.18
C PRO A 740 -24.37 -8.53 -24.66
N SER A 741 -25.43 -9.22 -24.23
CA SER A 741 -25.73 -9.47 -22.81
C SER A 741 -24.83 -10.53 -22.17
N GLU A 742 -24.11 -11.32 -22.95
CA GLU A 742 -23.13 -12.30 -22.47
C GLU A 742 -21.78 -11.66 -22.11
N PHE A 743 -21.64 -10.34 -22.31
CA PHE A 743 -20.41 -9.63 -21.95
C PHE A 743 -20.30 -9.49 -20.42
N PRO A 744 -19.26 -10.07 -19.79
CA PRO A 744 -19.26 -10.35 -18.35
C PRO A 744 -18.87 -9.16 -17.46
N VAL A 745 -18.35 -8.09 -18.05
CA VAL A 745 -17.75 -6.95 -17.31
C VAL A 745 -18.44 -5.64 -17.68
N ASP A 746 -18.44 -4.69 -16.73
CA ASP A 746 -19.01 -3.37 -16.96
C ASP A 746 -17.99 -2.39 -17.59
N SER A 747 -18.43 -1.17 -17.86
CA SER A 747 -17.56 -0.17 -18.51
C SER A 747 -16.47 0.38 -17.56
N TRP A 748 -16.64 0.26 -16.24
CA TRP A 748 -15.63 0.67 -15.25
C TRP A 748 -14.50 -0.35 -15.16
N ASP A 749 -14.85 -1.63 -15.15
CA ASP A 749 -13.90 -2.74 -15.20
C ASP A 749 -13.06 -2.70 -16.49
N MET A 750 -13.69 -2.36 -17.62
CA MET A 750 -12.98 -2.15 -18.90
C MET A 750 -12.00 -0.97 -18.83
N GLU A 751 -12.36 0.14 -18.18
CA GLU A 751 -11.45 1.28 -18.01
C GLU A 751 -10.26 0.90 -17.12
N ARG A 752 -10.50 0.19 -16.01
CA ARG A 752 -9.42 -0.31 -15.12
C ARG A 752 -8.48 -1.27 -15.84
N ALA A 753 -9.02 -2.22 -16.60
CA ALA A 753 -8.24 -3.16 -17.40
C ALA A 753 -7.37 -2.42 -18.43
N LYS A 754 -7.94 -1.43 -19.13
CA LYS A 754 -7.21 -0.58 -20.07
C LYS A 754 -6.13 0.25 -19.38
N ASP A 755 -6.42 0.89 -18.25
CA ASP A 755 -5.46 1.72 -17.53
C ASP A 755 -4.27 0.90 -17.02
N GLY A 756 -4.54 -0.29 -16.46
CA GLY A 756 -3.50 -1.23 -16.06
C GLY A 756 -2.66 -1.72 -17.25
N LEU A 757 -3.31 -2.09 -18.37
CA LEU A 757 -2.62 -2.49 -19.60
C LEU A 757 -1.75 -1.36 -20.16
N ALA A 758 -2.29 -0.13 -20.22
CA ALA A 758 -1.57 1.05 -20.66
C ALA A 758 -0.35 1.32 -19.78
N GLN A 759 -0.46 1.10 -18.46
CA GLN A 759 0.65 1.27 -17.52
C GLN A 759 1.75 0.21 -17.71
N TYR A 760 1.39 -1.03 -18.04
CA TYR A 760 2.36 -2.07 -18.45
C TYR A 760 3.09 -1.69 -19.73
N LEU A 761 2.36 -1.23 -20.75
CA LEU A 761 2.98 -0.81 -22.01
C LEU A 761 3.87 0.42 -21.84
N ASP A 762 3.50 1.34 -20.95
CA ASP A 762 4.32 2.50 -20.58
C ASP A 762 5.62 2.08 -19.86
N PHE A 763 5.53 1.08 -18.99
CA PHE A 763 6.70 0.45 -18.37
C PHE A 763 7.61 -0.24 -19.39
N LEU A 764 7.03 -1.07 -20.27
CA LEU A 764 7.76 -1.77 -21.33
C LEU A 764 8.42 -0.81 -22.32
N THR A 765 7.80 0.34 -22.60
CA THR A 765 8.40 1.41 -23.42
C THR A 765 9.69 1.89 -22.79
N THR A 766 9.65 2.21 -21.48
CA THR A 766 10.82 2.71 -20.74
C THR A 766 11.94 1.66 -20.68
N VAL A 767 11.62 0.40 -20.34
CA VAL A 767 12.66 -0.65 -20.23
C VAL A 767 13.16 -1.15 -21.58
N ALA A 768 12.44 -0.92 -22.68
CA ALA A 768 12.92 -1.20 -24.03
C ALA A 768 13.96 -0.19 -24.53
N GLU A 769 14.05 1.00 -23.95
CA GLU A 769 15.09 2.00 -24.29
C GLU A 769 16.44 1.68 -23.64
N MET A 770 16.43 0.96 -22.52
CA MET A 770 17.62 0.53 -21.80
C MET A 770 18.26 -0.70 -22.44
N MET A 771 19.55 -0.63 -22.77
CA MET A 771 20.24 -1.67 -23.57
C MET A 771 20.17 -3.09 -22.98
N ASP A 772 20.45 -3.25 -21.68
CA ASP A 772 20.52 -4.56 -21.04
C ASP A 772 19.14 -5.22 -20.95
N THR A 773 18.11 -4.47 -20.55
CA THR A 773 16.73 -4.95 -20.47
C THR A 773 16.11 -5.14 -21.84
N ARG A 774 16.43 -4.27 -22.82
CA ARG A 774 16.00 -4.44 -24.22
C ARG A 774 16.47 -5.76 -24.80
N ALA A 775 17.74 -6.12 -24.60
CA ALA A 775 18.27 -7.42 -25.03
C ALA A 775 17.47 -8.58 -24.41
N LYS A 776 17.11 -8.47 -23.12
CA LYS A 776 16.28 -9.46 -22.43
C LYS A 776 14.85 -9.51 -22.93
N LEU A 777 14.20 -8.40 -23.25
CA LEU A 777 12.86 -8.40 -23.85
C LEU A 777 12.82 -9.12 -25.20
N ILE A 778 13.88 -8.99 -26.00
CA ILE A 778 14.04 -9.70 -27.28
C ILE A 778 14.25 -11.19 -27.04
N GLU A 779 15.18 -11.56 -26.14
CA GLU A 779 15.46 -12.94 -25.75
C GLU A 779 14.21 -13.64 -25.20
N TRP A 780 13.40 -12.92 -24.42
CA TRP A 780 12.16 -13.42 -23.83
C TRP A 780 10.97 -13.37 -24.79
N GLU A 781 11.15 -13.02 -26.06
CA GLU A 781 10.11 -12.99 -27.10
C GLU A 781 8.89 -12.10 -26.74
N ALA A 782 9.11 -10.95 -26.08
CA ALA A 782 8.02 -10.02 -25.68
C ALA A 782 7.13 -9.54 -26.85
N VAL A 783 7.63 -9.66 -28.08
CA VAL A 783 6.90 -9.38 -29.32
C VAL A 783 5.63 -10.22 -29.45
N TYR A 784 5.63 -11.47 -28.98
CA TYR A 784 4.44 -12.34 -29.00
C TYR A 784 3.28 -11.71 -28.23
N ASP A 785 3.55 -11.21 -27.02
CA ASP A 785 2.53 -10.64 -26.14
C ASP A 785 1.91 -9.37 -26.78
N LEU A 786 2.76 -8.53 -27.38
CA LEU A 786 2.36 -7.31 -28.10
C LEU A 786 1.50 -7.62 -29.33
N ILE A 787 1.88 -8.62 -30.13
CA ILE A 787 1.11 -9.05 -31.31
C ILE A 787 -0.25 -9.63 -30.90
N THR A 788 -0.29 -10.38 -29.80
CA THR A 788 -1.53 -11.00 -29.29
C THR A 788 -2.57 -9.93 -28.95
N ILE A 789 -2.18 -8.89 -28.21
CA ILE A 789 -3.05 -7.74 -27.91
C ILE A 789 -3.43 -7.00 -29.20
N LEU A 790 -2.45 -6.70 -30.07
CA LEU A 790 -2.70 -5.96 -31.32
C LEU A 790 -3.71 -6.68 -32.22
N SER A 791 -3.62 -8.01 -32.32
CA SER A 791 -4.54 -8.84 -33.10
C SER A 791 -5.94 -8.84 -32.49
N GLY A 792 -6.05 -8.94 -31.16
CA GLY A 792 -7.31 -8.80 -30.44
C GLY A 792 -7.98 -7.45 -30.70
N LEU A 793 -7.22 -6.36 -30.65
CA LEU A 793 -7.72 -5.01 -30.94
C LEU A 793 -8.15 -4.80 -32.40
N GLU A 794 -7.55 -5.49 -33.37
CA GLU A 794 -7.97 -5.40 -34.78
C GLU A 794 -9.31 -6.10 -35.02
N ALA A 795 -9.49 -7.26 -34.39
CA ALA A 795 -10.70 -8.05 -34.49
C ALA A 795 -11.85 -7.41 -33.68
N GLY A 796 -11.61 -7.10 -32.40
CA GLY A 796 -12.63 -6.66 -31.46
C GLY A 796 -13.08 -5.21 -31.62
N VAL A 797 -12.17 -4.30 -31.94
CA VAL A 797 -12.47 -2.85 -31.93
C VAL A 797 -12.77 -2.33 -33.34
N PRO A 798 -13.97 -1.76 -33.59
CA PRO A 798 -14.28 -1.13 -34.87
C PRO A 798 -13.47 0.16 -35.06
N LYS A 799 -12.94 0.37 -36.27
CA LYS A 799 -12.23 1.60 -36.64
C LYS A 799 -13.21 2.76 -36.69
N LYS A 800 -12.91 3.84 -35.97
CA LYS A 800 -13.76 5.02 -35.94
C LYS A 800 -13.50 5.91 -37.16
N PRO A 801 -14.51 6.18 -38.01
CA PRO A 801 -14.34 7.01 -39.21
C PRO A 801 -14.22 8.50 -38.84
N LEU A 802 -13.54 9.28 -39.68
CA LEU A 802 -13.36 10.73 -39.50
C LEU A 802 -14.68 11.53 -39.52
N ILE A 803 -15.72 10.99 -40.18
CA ILE A 803 -17.02 11.65 -40.34
C ILE A 803 -18.12 10.64 -39.99
N GLU A 804 -18.88 10.89 -38.92
CA GLU A 804 -20.14 10.19 -38.67
C GLU A 804 -21.24 10.80 -39.54
N LEU A 805 -21.67 10.09 -40.58
CA LEU A 805 -22.87 10.44 -41.32
C LEU A 805 -24.08 10.19 -40.41
N PRO A 806 -24.98 11.18 -40.18
CA PRO A 806 -26.16 10.97 -39.36
C PRO A 806 -26.96 9.77 -39.88
N LYS A 807 -27.22 8.78 -39.02
CA LYS A 807 -28.04 7.60 -39.38
C LYS A 807 -29.40 8.09 -39.88
N ARG A 808 -29.68 7.93 -41.18
CA ARG A 808 -31.04 8.09 -41.71
C ARG A 808 -31.92 7.03 -41.06
N SER A 809 -32.87 7.47 -40.25
CA SER A 809 -33.95 6.63 -39.73
C SER A 809 -34.61 5.86 -40.89
N PRO A 810 -34.96 4.56 -40.73
CA PRO A 810 -35.69 3.84 -41.75
C PRO A 810 -37.04 4.52 -41.98
N GLY A 811 -37.32 4.88 -43.22
CA GLY A 811 -38.47 5.68 -43.60
C GLY A 811 -39.80 4.95 -43.40
N GLY A 812 -40.73 5.63 -42.72
CA GLY A 812 -42.16 5.44 -42.93
C GLY A 812 -42.61 6.31 -44.09
N GLU A 813 -43.09 5.69 -45.17
CA GLU A 813 -43.76 6.36 -46.28
C GLU A 813 -45.09 6.97 -45.81
N ALA A 814 -45.28 8.28 -45.98
CA ALA A 814 -46.40 8.90 -46.71
C ALA A 814 -46.47 10.43 -46.51
N SER A 815 -46.69 11.13 -47.64
CA SER A 815 -47.26 12.48 -47.77
C SER A 815 -46.37 13.73 -47.57
N GLY A 816 -45.78 14.20 -48.67
CA GLY A 816 -46.30 15.44 -49.32
C GLY A 816 -45.79 16.81 -48.87
N ASN A 817 -44.75 17.28 -49.57
CA ASN A 817 -44.34 18.65 -49.89
C ASN A 817 -43.54 19.53 -48.89
N PRO A 818 -42.59 20.34 -49.42
CA PRO A 818 -41.58 21.07 -48.65
C PRO A 818 -42.06 22.49 -48.33
N MET A 819 -41.83 23.00 -47.10
CA MET A 819 -42.07 24.41 -46.82
C MET A 819 -40.88 25.08 -46.13
N VAL A 820 -40.23 25.89 -46.95
CA VAL A 820 -39.28 26.97 -46.69
C VAL A 820 -39.53 27.69 -45.36
N GLU A 821 -38.46 27.82 -44.56
CA GLU A 821 -38.39 28.68 -43.37
C GLU A 821 -38.88 30.11 -43.69
N ARG A 822 -39.84 30.59 -42.92
CA ARG A 822 -40.12 32.02 -42.78
C ARG A 822 -39.76 32.47 -41.37
N PRO A 823 -38.88 33.48 -41.22
CA PRO A 823 -38.57 34.08 -39.94
C PRO A 823 -39.71 35.02 -39.52
N TYR A 824 -39.98 35.06 -38.20
CA TYR A 824 -40.95 35.88 -37.46
C TYR A 824 -42.40 35.35 -37.36
N ALA A 825 -42.66 34.62 -36.28
CA ALA A 825 -43.92 34.73 -35.53
C ALA A 825 -43.64 34.51 -34.04
N THR A 826 -43.80 35.58 -33.27
CA THR A 826 -43.82 35.65 -31.81
C THR A 826 -45.11 35.02 -31.27
N ALA A 827 -44.98 34.03 -30.38
CA ALA A 827 -45.91 33.77 -29.30
C ALA A 827 -45.23 32.94 -28.21
N ASP A 828 -45.49 33.36 -26.98
CA ASP A 828 -44.91 33.02 -25.70
C ASP A 828 -45.51 31.71 -25.14
N ASP A 829 -44.67 30.76 -24.75
CA ASP A 829 -44.96 29.79 -23.68
C ASP A 829 -43.63 29.23 -23.15
N GLY A 830 -43.20 29.78 -22.00
CA GLY A 830 -41.95 29.44 -21.35
C GLY A 830 -42.01 28.08 -20.65
N LEU A 831 -41.39 27.07 -21.27
CA LEU A 831 -40.86 25.91 -20.56
C LEU A 831 -39.33 26.01 -20.57
N PRO A 832 -38.64 25.88 -19.42
CA PRO A 832 -37.19 25.81 -19.41
C PRO A 832 -36.74 24.57 -20.20
N PRO A 833 -35.66 24.66 -21.01
CA PRO A 833 -35.15 23.49 -21.72
C PRO A 833 -34.78 22.42 -20.70
N SER A 834 -35.32 21.22 -20.88
CA SER A 834 -34.90 20.05 -20.12
C SER A 834 -33.38 19.92 -20.17
N PRO A 835 -32.71 19.56 -19.06
CA PRO A 835 -31.30 19.28 -19.09
C PRO A 835 -31.03 18.22 -20.16
N PRO A 836 -29.91 18.31 -20.91
CA PRO A 836 -29.56 17.26 -21.86
C PRO A 836 -29.56 15.92 -21.12
N PRO A 837 -30.08 14.84 -21.73
CA PRO A 837 -29.94 13.52 -21.13
C PRO A 837 -28.46 13.29 -20.84
N PRO A 838 -28.11 12.66 -19.71
CA PRO A 838 -26.72 12.30 -19.44
C PRO A 838 -26.18 11.53 -20.65
N PRO A 839 -24.92 11.76 -21.07
CA PRO A 839 -24.34 11.02 -22.18
C PRO A 839 -24.57 9.53 -21.91
N LEU A 840 -25.24 8.86 -22.85
CA LEU A 840 -25.44 7.41 -22.78
C LEU A 840 -24.04 6.80 -22.75
N GLN A 841 -23.65 6.27 -21.59
CA GLN A 841 -22.38 5.57 -21.45
C GLN A 841 -22.38 4.44 -22.48
N GLU A 842 -21.34 4.38 -23.30
CA GLU A 842 -21.24 3.32 -24.29
C GLU A 842 -21.16 1.97 -23.57
N PRO A 843 -21.87 0.94 -24.07
CA PRO A 843 -21.90 -0.35 -23.42
C PRO A 843 -20.49 -0.99 -23.46
N ALA A 844 -20.13 -1.72 -22.40
CA ALA A 844 -18.79 -2.27 -22.19
C ALA A 844 -18.24 -3.10 -23.35
N HIS A 845 -19.08 -3.89 -24.04
CA HIS A 845 -18.66 -4.66 -25.21
C HIS A 845 -18.21 -3.80 -26.41
N LYS A 846 -18.50 -2.49 -26.43
CA LYS A 846 -18.04 -1.54 -27.46
C LYS A 846 -16.82 -0.72 -27.03
N PHE A 847 -16.24 -1.01 -25.87
CA PHE A 847 -15.14 -0.24 -25.31
C PHE A 847 -13.97 -0.12 -26.31
N PRO A 848 -13.42 1.10 -26.53
CA PRO A 848 -12.56 1.39 -27.67
C PRO A 848 -11.07 1.10 -27.47
N TRP A 849 -10.60 0.85 -26.25
CA TRP A 849 -9.17 0.64 -25.93
C TRP A 849 -8.24 1.70 -26.56
N SER A 850 -8.64 2.97 -26.50
CA SER A 850 -7.93 4.07 -27.14
C SER A 850 -6.49 4.20 -26.61
N GLY A 851 -5.55 4.53 -27.50
CA GLY A 851 -4.14 4.74 -27.17
C GLY A 851 -3.26 3.48 -27.11
N ILE A 852 -3.82 2.30 -26.83
CA ILE A 852 -3.07 1.05 -26.64
C ILE A 852 -2.23 0.67 -27.87
N LYS A 853 -2.81 0.76 -29.08
CA LYS A 853 -2.07 0.46 -30.33
C LYS A 853 -0.85 1.36 -30.51
N GLY A 854 -0.96 2.63 -30.12
CA GLY A 854 0.13 3.59 -30.20
C GLY A 854 1.35 3.15 -29.40
N GLN A 855 1.14 2.74 -28.14
CA GLN A 855 2.21 2.25 -27.27
C GLN A 855 2.82 0.95 -27.80
N ILE A 856 1.99 0.00 -28.28
CA ILE A 856 2.47 -1.24 -28.89
C ILE A 856 3.42 -0.96 -30.07
N PHE A 857 3.05 -0.05 -30.96
CA PHE A 857 3.91 0.31 -32.10
C PHE A 857 5.23 0.95 -31.66
N THR A 858 5.20 1.80 -30.63
CA THR A 858 6.44 2.38 -30.07
C THR A 858 7.37 1.28 -29.57
N ILE A 859 6.86 0.33 -28.78
CA ILE A 859 7.68 -0.77 -28.24
C ILE A 859 8.22 -1.65 -29.37
N ILE A 860 7.37 -2.09 -30.31
CA ILE A 860 7.80 -2.94 -31.44
C ILE A 860 8.86 -2.21 -32.29
N ALA A 861 8.66 -0.92 -32.58
CA ALA A 861 9.64 -0.13 -33.31
C ALA A 861 10.97 -0.07 -32.56
N THR A 862 10.95 0.21 -31.25
CA THR A 862 12.15 0.23 -30.41
C THR A 862 12.85 -1.12 -30.39
N LEU A 863 12.14 -2.25 -30.28
CA LEU A 863 12.75 -3.58 -30.32
C LEU A 863 13.38 -3.88 -31.70
N LEU A 864 12.68 -3.54 -32.79
CA LEU A 864 13.13 -3.75 -34.18
C LEU A 864 14.33 -2.89 -34.58
N GLN A 865 14.59 -1.76 -33.92
CA GLN A 865 15.69 -0.87 -34.27
C GLN A 865 17.04 -1.62 -34.29
N PRO A 866 18.01 -1.21 -35.11
CA PRO A 866 19.36 -1.72 -35.01
C PRO A 866 20.00 -1.38 -33.64
N PRO A 867 21.05 -2.09 -33.21
CA PRO A 867 21.83 -1.71 -32.04
C PRO A 867 22.39 -0.27 -32.15
N PRO A 868 22.64 0.43 -31.03
CA PRO A 868 23.15 1.81 -31.06
C PRO A 868 24.43 1.93 -31.91
N GLY A 869 24.47 2.95 -32.77
CA GLY A 869 25.56 3.18 -33.71
C GLY A 869 25.41 2.48 -35.06
N GLN A 870 24.33 1.73 -35.28
CA GLN A 870 23.96 1.18 -36.58
C GLN A 870 22.63 1.76 -37.06
N SER A 871 22.49 1.94 -38.37
CA SER A 871 21.27 2.45 -39.00
C SER A 871 20.58 1.43 -39.92
N SER A 872 21.14 0.21 -40.03
CA SER A 872 20.66 -0.93 -40.83
C SER A 872 21.59 -2.14 -40.57
N PRO A 873 21.13 -3.40 -40.71
CA PRO A 873 19.73 -3.81 -40.88
C PRO A 873 18.95 -3.73 -39.56
N GLY A 874 17.62 -3.90 -39.63
CA GLY A 874 16.79 -4.06 -38.43
C GLY A 874 17.20 -5.30 -37.61
N ASN A 875 16.72 -5.38 -36.36
CA ASN A 875 17.08 -6.49 -35.46
C ASN A 875 16.56 -7.84 -36.01
N PRO A 876 17.44 -8.80 -36.34
CA PRO A 876 17.04 -10.03 -37.02
C PRO A 876 16.17 -10.96 -36.15
N ASP A 877 16.40 -11.00 -34.85
CA ASP A 877 15.62 -11.86 -33.94
C ASP A 877 14.18 -11.35 -33.85
N VAL A 878 14.01 -10.04 -33.69
CA VAL A 878 12.68 -9.39 -33.64
C VAL A 878 11.97 -9.49 -34.99
N GLN A 879 12.68 -9.31 -36.10
CA GLN A 879 12.14 -9.52 -37.46
C GLN A 879 11.61 -10.95 -37.62
N MET A 880 12.36 -11.95 -37.15
CA MET A 880 11.92 -13.34 -37.22
C MET A 880 10.77 -13.64 -36.27
N GLN A 881 10.73 -13.06 -35.07
CA GLN A 881 9.59 -13.17 -34.16
C GLN A 881 8.31 -12.58 -34.79
N MET A 882 8.40 -11.42 -35.46
CA MET A 882 7.28 -10.81 -36.17
C MET A 882 6.73 -11.71 -37.29
N VAL A 883 7.61 -12.43 -38.01
CA VAL A 883 7.18 -13.42 -39.03
C VAL A 883 6.57 -14.65 -38.36
N LYS A 884 7.26 -15.23 -37.36
CA LYS A 884 6.88 -16.45 -36.64
C LYS A 884 5.49 -16.34 -36.01
N TYR A 885 5.19 -15.20 -35.39
CA TYR A 885 3.92 -14.94 -34.69
C TYR A 885 2.89 -14.22 -35.55
N ASN A 886 3.08 -14.17 -36.86
CA ASN A 886 2.14 -13.56 -37.80
C ASN A 886 1.81 -12.08 -37.48
N GLY A 887 2.81 -11.33 -36.99
CA GLY A 887 2.67 -9.92 -36.62
C GLY A 887 2.52 -8.97 -37.81
N ILE A 888 2.87 -9.40 -39.04
CA ILE A 888 2.81 -8.56 -40.24
C ILE A 888 1.36 -8.18 -40.58
N VAL A 889 0.43 -9.14 -40.53
CA VAL A 889 -1.00 -8.94 -40.86
C VAL A 889 -1.67 -7.88 -39.97
N PRO A 890 -1.67 -8.01 -38.62
CA PRO A 890 -2.31 -7.02 -37.76
C PRO A 890 -1.63 -5.65 -37.86
N LEU A 891 -0.31 -5.61 -38.10
CA LEU A 891 0.42 -4.37 -38.33
C LEU A 891 -0.08 -3.63 -39.60
N LEU A 892 -0.21 -4.34 -40.72
CA LEU A 892 -0.72 -3.77 -41.97
C LEU A 892 -2.18 -3.33 -41.88
N ASN A 893 -3.01 -4.10 -41.18
CA ASN A 893 -4.42 -3.74 -40.98
C ASN A 893 -4.56 -2.42 -40.19
N CYS A 894 -3.56 -2.01 -39.41
CA CYS A 894 -3.53 -0.73 -38.68
C CYS A 894 -3.12 0.48 -39.54
N CYS A 895 -2.75 0.30 -40.82
CA CYS A 895 -2.50 1.41 -41.74
C CYS A 895 -3.77 2.16 -42.19
N ALA A 896 -4.95 1.55 -42.00
CA ALA A 896 -6.23 2.20 -42.27
C ALA A 896 -6.55 3.22 -41.18
N TYR A 897 -7.15 4.35 -41.57
CA TYR A 897 -7.51 5.43 -40.64
C TYR A 897 -8.47 4.95 -39.55
N ASP A 898 -8.19 5.35 -38.31
CA ASP A 898 -8.96 5.06 -37.10
C ASP A 898 -8.84 6.26 -36.14
N ASP A 899 -9.93 6.96 -35.86
CA ASP A 899 -9.93 8.15 -34.99
C ASP A 899 -9.62 7.82 -33.53
N HIS A 900 -9.77 6.56 -33.09
CA HIS A 900 -9.25 6.11 -31.80
C HIS A 900 -7.71 6.09 -31.75
N ASN A 901 -7.05 6.06 -32.92
CA ASN A 901 -5.60 5.95 -33.08
C ASN A 901 -5.11 6.81 -34.27
N PRO A 902 -5.24 8.15 -34.20
CA PRO A 902 -5.08 9.04 -35.36
C PRO A 902 -3.69 8.99 -36.01
N TYR A 903 -2.65 8.62 -35.24
CA TYR A 903 -1.25 8.52 -35.69
C TYR A 903 -0.77 7.08 -35.90
N ALA A 904 -1.69 6.11 -36.03
CA ALA A 904 -1.32 4.70 -36.20
C ALA A 904 -0.48 4.48 -37.46
N LYS A 905 -0.83 5.13 -38.57
CA LYS A 905 -0.17 4.94 -39.87
C LYS A 905 1.31 5.36 -39.82
N GLU A 906 1.61 6.49 -39.19
CA GLU A 906 2.95 7.03 -39.04
C GLU A 906 3.80 6.08 -38.19
N ARG A 907 3.26 5.60 -37.06
CA ARG A 907 3.96 4.66 -36.16
C ARG A 907 4.19 3.29 -36.79
N VAL A 908 3.21 2.77 -37.52
CA VAL A 908 3.34 1.51 -38.28
C VAL A 908 4.42 1.63 -39.36
N THR A 909 4.53 2.78 -40.02
CA THR A 909 5.55 3.01 -41.06
C THR A 909 6.97 2.84 -40.50
N ILE A 910 7.21 3.27 -39.26
CA ILE A 910 8.51 3.09 -38.58
C ILE A 910 8.76 1.60 -38.29
N CYS A 911 7.75 0.86 -37.83
CA CYS A 911 7.86 -0.59 -37.65
C CYS A 911 8.21 -1.29 -38.97
N LEU A 912 7.51 -0.95 -40.05
CA LEU A 912 7.73 -1.52 -41.39
C LEU A 912 9.12 -1.22 -41.94
N LYS A 913 9.62 0.01 -41.72
CA LYS A 913 10.99 0.40 -42.11
C LYS A 913 12.00 -0.61 -41.57
N TRP A 914 11.97 -0.86 -40.25
CA TRP A 914 12.93 -1.76 -39.61
C TRP A 914 12.63 -3.23 -39.84
N LEU A 915 11.35 -3.61 -39.98
CA LEU A 915 10.95 -4.98 -40.24
C LEU A 915 11.41 -5.49 -41.62
N LEU A 916 11.40 -4.62 -42.63
CA LEU A 916 11.77 -4.98 -44.00
C LEU A 916 13.26 -4.78 -44.28
N ASP A 917 13.96 -3.98 -43.49
CA ASP A 917 15.37 -3.66 -43.69
C ASP A 917 16.26 -4.88 -43.43
N GLY A 918 16.72 -5.51 -44.51
CA GLY A 918 17.59 -6.69 -44.47
C GLY A 918 16.88 -8.03 -44.21
N CYS A 919 15.55 -8.05 -44.02
CA CYS A 919 14.80 -9.28 -43.72
C CYS A 919 14.21 -9.94 -44.98
N GLU A 920 14.82 -11.01 -45.48
CA GLU A 920 14.28 -11.72 -46.65
C GLU A 920 12.91 -12.36 -46.39
N ALA A 921 12.70 -12.94 -45.20
CA ALA A 921 11.44 -13.60 -44.85
C ALA A 921 10.25 -12.62 -44.88
N ALA A 922 10.40 -11.45 -44.26
CA ALA A 922 9.38 -10.40 -44.31
C ALA A 922 9.21 -9.86 -45.74
N ASN A 923 10.30 -9.59 -46.47
CA ASN A 923 10.20 -9.12 -47.86
C ASN A 923 9.48 -10.13 -48.78
N ASN A 924 9.68 -11.43 -48.58
CA ASN A 924 8.99 -12.47 -49.35
C ASN A 924 7.48 -12.48 -49.06
N PHE A 925 7.07 -12.35 -47.80
CA PHE A 925 5.66 -12.19 -47.43
C PHE A 925 5.01 -11.01 -48.19
N PHE A 926 5.67 -9.85 -48.24
CA PHE A 926 5.15 -8.68 -48.95
C PHE A 926 5.06 -8.90 -50.46
N ARG A 927 6.06 -9.59 -51.06
CA ARG A 927 6.02 -9.94 -52.49
C ARG A 927 4.85 -10.88 -52.80
N GLU A 928 4.59 -11.87 -51.95
CA GLU A 928 3.45 -12.78 -52.10
C GLU A 928 2.11 -12.04 -51.97
N LEU A 929 1.98 -11.14 -51.01
CA LEU A 929 0.79 -10.31 -50.82
C LEU A 929 0.50 -9.41 -52.02
N VAL A 930 1.54 -8.79 -52.60
CA VAL A 930 1.42 -7.99 -53.83
C VAL A 930 1.02 -8.87 -55.02
N ASN A 931 1.57 -10.08 -55.14
CA ASN A 931 1.21 -11.02 -56.21
C ASN A 931 -0.24 -11.51 -56.12
N LEU A 932 -0.80 -11.59 -54.91
CA LEU A 932 -2.19 -11.96 -54.63
C LEU A 932 -3.18 -10.79 -54.75
N SER A 933 -2.69 -9.56 -54.86
CA SER A 933 -3.52 -8.36 -55.01
C SER A 933 -4.17 -8.31 -56.40
N PRO A 934 -5.48 -8.06 -56.53
CA PRO A 934 -6.15 -8.04 -57.83
C PRO A 934 -5.52 -7.00 -58.76
N PRO A 935 -5.35 -7.31 -60.06
CA PRO A 935 -4.77 -6.37 -61.02
C PRO A 935 -5.63 -5.09 -61.09
N PRO A 936 -5.04 -3.90 -61.37
CA PRO A 936 -5.69 -2.58 -61.30
C PRO A 936 -6.86 -2.34 -62.28
N ASN A 937 -7.41 -3.38 -62.92
CA ASN A 937 -8.42 -3.29 -63.96
C ASN A 937 -9.87 -3.47 -63.48
N LEU A 938 -10.13 -3.61 -62.17
CA LEU A 938 -11.48 -3.52 -61.63
C LEU A 938 -11.77 -2.07 -61.21
N ARG A 939 -12.40 -1.31 -62.10
CA ARG A 939 -12.93 0.03 -61.79
C ARG A 939 -14.08 -0.10 -60.77
N PRO A 940 -14.00 0.53 -59.58
CA PRO A 940 -15.17 0.72 -58.74
C PRO A 940 -16.18 1.66 -59.43
N ALA A 941 -17.45 1.52 -59.12
CA ALA A 941 -18.46 2.51 -59.50
C ALA A 941 -18.07 3.91 -58.95
N PRO A 942 -18.39 5.01 -59.66
CA PRO A 942 -17.96 6.35 -59.25
C PRO A 942 -18.49 6.68 -57.86
N GLY A 943 -17.57 6.87 -56.90
CA GLY A 943 -17.87 7.17 -55.50
C GLY A 943 -17.74 5.99 -54.51
N GLY A 944 -17.41 4.78 -54.98
CA GLY A 944 -17.24 3.60 -54.13
C GLY A 944 -15.79 3.33 -53.73
N THR A 945 -15.55 3.11 -52.44
CA THR A 945 -14.35 2.41 -51.95
C THR A 945 -14.62 0.91 -51.98
N THR A 946 -13.77 0.12 -52.63
CA THR A 946 -13.79 -1.35 -52.50
C THR A 946 -12.64 -1.80 -51.61
N VAL A 947 -12.96 -2.36 -50.44
CA VAL A 947 -12.00 -3.10 -49.62
C VAL A 947 -12.04 -4.56 -50.06
N SER A 948 -10.93 -5.07 -50.57
CA SER A 948 -10.73 -6.49 -50.91
C SER A 948 -9.95 -7.16 -49.79
N THR A 949 -10.49 -8.22 -49.20
CA THR A 949 -9.75 -9.08 -48.27
C THR A 949 -8.90 -10.06 -49.05
N ILE A 950 -7.61 -10.12 -48.74
CA ILE A 950 -6.66 -11.05 -49.35
C ILE A 950 -6.25 -12.07 -48.28
N ARG A 951 -6.41 -13.36 -48.58
CA ARG A 951 -5.84 -14.46 -47.82
C ARG A 951 -4.52 -14.88 -48.47
N VAL A 952 -3.45 -14.98 -47.69
CA VAL A 952 -2.16 -15.49 -48.15
C VAL A 952 -2.08 -16.97 -47.78
N ASP A 953 -1.80 -17.85 -48.75
CA ASP A 953 -1.75 -19.30 -48.52
C ASP A 953 -0.70 -19.65 -47.45
N GLY A 954 -1.11 -20.39 -46.41
CA GLY A 954 -0.23 -20.82 -45.32
C GLY A 954 -0.16 -19.87 -44.12
N ILE A 955 -0.95 -18.79 -44.08
CA ILE A 955 -0.91 -17.76 -43.03
C ILE A 955 -2.32 -17.49 -42.50
N GLN A 956 -2.51 -17.59 -41.18
CA GLN A 956 -3.81 -17.33 -40.54
C GLN A 956 -4.15 -15.83 -40.57
N GLY A 957 -5.37 -15.45 -40.93
CA GLY A 957 -5.84 -14.06 -40.95
C GLY A 957 -5.99 -13.43 -42.34
N GLU A 958 -6.80 -12.37 -42.43
CA GLU A 958 -7.10 -11.66 -43.69
C GLU A 958 -6.47 -10.26 -43.72
N VAL A 959 -5.76 -9.92 -44.80
CA VAL A 959 -5.27 -8.55 -45.01
C VAL A 959 -6.33 -7.75 -45.76
N LYS A 960 -6.77 -6.64 -45.17
CA LYS A 960 -7.78 -5.75 -45.76
C LYS A 960 -7.08 -4.72 -46.66
N VAL A 961 -7.14 -4.92 -47.97
CA VAL A 961 -6.56 -4.00 -48.97
C VAL A 961 -7.64 -3.06 -49.51
N GLN A 962 -7.43 -1.75 -49.38
CA GLN A 962 -8.34 -0.74 -49.89
C GLN A 962 -7.89 -0.26 -51.29
N VAL A 963 -8.65 -0.59 -52.33
CA VAL A 963 -8.37 -0.10 -53.69
C VAL A 963 -9.17 1.19 -53.91
N ARG A 964 -8.46 2.32 -54.11
CA ARG A 964 -9.07 3.61 -54.48
C ARG A 964 -9.11 3.78 -56.00
N SER A 965 -10.25 4.20 -56.54
CA SER A 965 -10.36 4.63 -57.93
C SER A 965 -9.59 5.94 -58.13
N SER A 966 -8.58 5.95 -59.00
CA SER A 966 -7.83 7.14 -59.39
C SER A 966 -8.75 8.15 -60.11
N MET A 967 -9.16 9.20 -59.41
CA MET A 967 -9.65 10.45 -60.03
C MET A 967 -8.44 11.35 -60.23
N SER A 968 -8.06 11.56 -61.48
CA SER A 968 -7.00 12.48 -61.90
C SER A 968 -7.38 13.93 -61.55
N GLY A 969 -6.84 14.43 -60.45
CA GLY A 969 -6.69 15.85 -60.13
C GLY A 969 -5.21 16.26 -60.15
N PRO A 970 -4.85 17.56 -60.19
CA PRO A 970 -3.53 18.03 -60.62
C PRO A 970 -2.34 17.73 -59.69
N ASP A 971 -2.51 17.01 -58.58
CA ASP A 971 -1.45 16.72 -57.61
C ASP A 971 -0.89 15.28 -57.72
N ALA A 972 -1.13 14.60 -58.84
CA ALA A 972 -0.70 13.22 -59.08
C ALA A 972 0.80 13.08 -59.42
N GLN A 973 1.67 13.91 -58.82
CA GLN A 973 3.12 13.90 -59.07
C GLN A 973 3.96 13.70 -57.80
N GLU A 974 3.37 13.67 -56.61
CA GLU A 974 4.10 13.45 -55.35
C GLU A 974 4.08 12.00 -54.82
N VAL A 975 3.30 11.09 -55.42
CA VAL A 975 3.08 9.74 -54.85
C VAL A 975 3.89 8.65 -55.55
N ASP A 976 4.25 8.83 -56.82
CA ASP A 976 5.16 7.91 -57.53
C ASP A 976 6.63 8.06 -57.10
N ASP A 977 7.01 9.22 -56.54
CA ASP A 977 8.39 9.47 -56.06
C ASP A 977 8.73 8.74 -54.75
N ILE A 978 7.75 8.20 -54.01
CA ILE A 978 7.98 7.53 -52.72
C ILE A 978 8.41 6.07 -52.89
N VAL A 979 7.98 5.41 -53.97
CA VAL A 979 8.35 4.01 -54.26
C VAL A 979 9.71 3.93 -54.96
N GLU A 980 10.09 4.93 -55.76
CA GLU A 980 11.45 5.03 -56.33
C GLU A 980 12.47 5.69 -55.37
N GLY A 981 12.04 6.55 -54.44
CA GLY A 981 12.92 7.28 -53.51
C GLY A 981 13.57 6.42 -52.42
N ALA A 982 12.98 5.29 -52.04
CA ALA A 982 13.55 4.37 -51.05
C ALA A 982 14.81 3.63 -51.56
N GLY A 983 15.04 3.60 -52.87
CA GLY A 983 16.18 2.91 -53.50
C GLY A 983 17.41 3.78 -53.78
N ARG A 984 17.39 5.08 -53.47
CA ARG A 984 18.46 6.03 -53.84
C ARG A 984 18.68 7.12 -52.77
N LEU A 985 19.20 6.74 -51.62
CA LEU A 985 19.86 7.68 -50.71
C LEU A 985 21.37 7.39 -50.72
N ASP A 986 22.11 8.30 -51.35
CA ASP A 986 23.56 8.23 -51.51
C ASP A 986 24.25 8.56 -50.18
N LEU A 987 25.07 7.62 -49.69
CA LEU A 987 25.84 7.70 -48.45
C LEU A 987 27.13 8.49 -48.70
N ASP A 988 27.06 9.81 -48.84
CA ASP A 988 28.20 10.70 -48.54
C ASP A 988 27.82 12.19 -48.70
N GLN A 989 27.34 12.84 -47.63
CA GLN A 989 27.65 14.26 -47.38
C GLN A 989 27.34 14.71 -45.95
N PRO A 990 28.20 15.54 -45.32
CA PRO A 990 28.09 15.91 -43.91
C PRO A 990 27.32 17.22 -43.67
N SER A 991 26.81 17.36 -42.43
CA SER A 991 26.31 18.56 -41.71
C SER A 991 24.85 19.02 -41.99
N GLY A 992 24.01 19.33 -40.99
CA GLY A 992 24.28 19.61 -39.58
C GLY A 992 23.05 19.57 -38.64
N ARG A 993 23.38 19.48 -37.35
CA ARG A 993 22.60 19.50 -36.10
C ARG A 993 21.07 19.68 -36.15
N GLY A 994 20.39 18.59 -35.77
CA GLY A 994 19.04 18.49 -35.23
C GLY A 994 18.65 17.01 -35.30
N SER A 995 18.76 16.26 -34.20
CA SER A 995 18.48 14.81 -34.22
C SER A 995 16.98 14.60 -34.32
N ILE A 996 16.55 13.79 -35.29
CA ILE A 996 15.17 13.28 -35.43
C ILE A 996 14.71 12.51 -34.17
N GLU A 997 15.64 12.11 -33.29
CA GLU A 997 15.32 11.54 -31.97
C GLU A 997 14.61 12.54 -31.04
N ASP A 998 14.96 13.83 -31.08
CA ASP A 998 14.41 14.82 -30.13
C ASP A 998 12.95 15.18 -30.46
N ASP A 999 12.55 15.11 -31.74
CA ASP A 999 11.16 15.34 -32.19
C ASP A 999 10.27 14.08 -32.04
N PHE A 1000 10.85 12.91 -31.74
CA PHE A 1000 10.13 11.64 -31.57
C PHE A 1000 9.76 11.35 -30.11
N MET A 1001 10.51 11.90 -29.15
CA MET A 1001 10.31 11.69 -27.70
C MET A 1001 9.31 12.68 -27.06
N ALA A 1002 8.75 13.60 -27.85
CA ALA A 1002 7.69 14.53 -27.46
C ALA A 1002 6.35 14.10 -28.09
#